data_AF-A0A397RXN3-F1
#
_entry.id   AF-A0A397RXN3-F1
#
_cell.length_a   1.000
_cell.length_b   1.000
_cell.length_c   1.000
_cell.angle_alpha   90.00
_cell.angle_beta   90.00
_cell.angle_gamma   90.00
#
_symmetry.space_group_name_H-M   'P 1'
#
loop_
_entity.id
_entity.type
_entity.pdbx_description
1 polymer ?
#
loop_
_entity_poly.entity_id
_entity_poly.type
_entity_poly.pdbx_seq_one_letter_code
_entity_poly.pdbx_strand_id
1 'polypeptide(L)'
;MKKIISRIAFAFMAFALAFVFLGQVSVRTSASEVKAERTLRVADTNYKLVTSKSQLVVGRKVIIAANNANYAVSATQGSSYRGAETFTKSGSYAIPSSNVGLFTLANGTKSGTYGFYDDNYGYLYSTSNGTLKADAAHDGYSSFTLTFATNGNVTAKVYSKSLYIRYYSGSVAFACSTTKSNIYLYQAEEATTEPEQPTTVAVTGVSLDRTSATVEAGKTFALTATVKPSNATNKSVTWASSNTTVATVSNGTVTARAAGSANITVTTADGGYKATCAVTVTKASSTEPEQPTTNKAAWTIMIYMCGADLESNYGLATSDIQEILSVSGQPSDVNIIIQTGGAKKWKTTYGINANYTQRYHVANKKLVLDSQTSLVNMGQASSFASFLQWGLTSYPAEKTGVIMWNHGGAMRGVCYDEKNSDDCLLNSEVKSALSTAFANTGRTAKLEFIGYDACLMSVQDVAEFNSQYFNYMIASEESESGYGWDYDTWVDDLYAKKSTTTILKAVVDGFIQDNGGTYSSSNNQTLAYLNLAYMAAYKNAWETMATKLASKLTSSNKNSFNTLVKSVKHYADSDYTYFGTFDAKDFVNKLAANSTFNPGSTYTNAVLSAFNNLVEYSSCGRGAGNSYGLCMFWSVSSYCAKGTYYTASQTNFSNWRSLVSTYGA
;
A
#
# COMPACT_ATOMS: atom_id res chain seq x y z
N MET A 1 -17.71 -28.51 82.79
CA MET A 1 -18.65 -29.54 82.31
C MET A 1 -18.28 -29.88 80.86
N LYS A 2 -18.18 -31.14 80.45
CA LYS A 2 -19.30 -31.96 79.91
C LYS A 2 -20.16 -31.18 78.90
N LYS A 3 -20.37 -31.62 77.65
CA LYS A 3 -19.78 -32.74 76.88
C LYS A 3 -20.35 -32.69 75.43
N ILE A 4 -19.58 -33.05 74.39
CA ILE A 4 -20.00 -33.90 73.22
C ILE A 4 -21.15 -33.35 72.30
N ILE A 5 -21.20 -33.44 70.96
CA ILE A 5 -20.42 -34.01 69.83
C ILE A 5 -20.89 -33.23 68.56
N SER A 6 -20.27 -33.11 67.38
CA SER A 6 -18.98 -33.47 66.73
C SER A 6 -18.88 -32.60 65.45
N ARG A 7 -17.74 -32.32 64.80
CA ARG A 7 -16.30 -32.60 64.97
C ARG A 7 -15.54 -31.45 64.29
N ILE A 8 -14.47 -30.94 64.93
CA ILE A 8 -13.10 -30.74 64.39
C ILE A 8 -12.98 -30.50 62.86
N ALA A 9 -12.35 -29.43 62.33
CA ALA A 9 -11.70 -28.26 62.96
C ALA A 9 -11.48 -27.10 61.94
N PHE A 10 -10.83 -26.02 62.38
CA PHE A 10 -10.48 -24.82 61.60
C PHE A 10 -9.42 -25.06 60.50
N ALA A 11 -9.30 -24.10 59.58
CA ALA A 11 -8.43 -24.13 58.41
C ALA A 11 -6.93 -24.21 58.71
N PHE A 12 -6.16 -24.89 57.85
CA PHE A 12 -4.76 -24.56 57.55
C PHE A 12 -4.26 -25.20 56.23
N MET A 13 -3.46 -24.41 55.49
CA MET A 13 -2.32 -24.81 54.65
C MET A 13 -2.46 -25.69 53.37
N ALA A 14 -1.51 -25.43 52.47
CA ALA A 14 -1.38 -25.86 51.07
C ALA A 14 -1.17 -27.36 50.76
N PHE A 15 -1.53 -27.73 49.52
CA PHE A 15 -0.88 -28.72 48.62
C PHE A 15 -0.47 -30.12 49.13
N ALA A 16 -1.14 -31.18 48.64
CA ALA A 16 -0.52 -32.46 48.20
C ALA A 16 -1.48 -33.36 47.38
N LEU A 17 -0.95 -34.42 46.76
CA LEU A 17 -1.51 -35.20 45.64
C LEU A 17 -2.31 -36.50 46.00
N ALA A 18 -3.42 -36.70 45.24
CA ALA A 18 -3.74 -37.88 44.41
C ALA A 18 -4.34 -39.22 44.95
N PHE A 19 -4.86 -39.99 43.96
CA PHE A 19 -5.39 -41.38 43.93
C PHE A 19 -6.75 -41.69 44.63
N VAL A 20 -7.55 -42.71 44.22
CA VAL A 20 -8.04 -43.16 42.89
C VAL A 20 -9.10 -44.29 43.02
N PHE A 21 -10.08 -44.35 42.11
CA PHE A 21 -10.99 -45.48 41.75
C PHE A 21 -11.71 -46.35 42.81
N LEU A 22 -13.03 -46.46 42.61
CA LEU A 22 -13.81 -47.70 42.34
C LEU A 22 -15.03 -47.20 41.51
N GLY A 23 -15.31 -47.65 40.28
CA GLY A 23 -15.85 -48.96 39.88
C GLY A 23 -17.39 -48.86 39.69
N GLN A 24 -18.10 -49.52 38.77
CA GLN A 24 -17.78 -50.29 37.56
C GLN A 24 -19.13 -50.54 36.77
N VAL A 25 -19.13 -51.30 35.65
CA VAL A 25 -20.29 -52.01 35.04
C VAL A 25 -21.36 -51.23 34.20
N SER A 26 -21.19 -51.35 32.88
CA SER A 26 -22.15 -51.81 31.83
C SER A 26 -23.42 -51.07 31.36
N VAL A 27 -23.31 -50.53 30.13
CA VAL A 27 -24.12 -50.79 28.90
C VAL A 27 -25.64 -51.10 28.99
N ARG A 28 -26.50 -50.19 28.46
CA ARG A 28 -27.38 -50.41 27.27
C ARG A 28 -28.38 -49.26 27.00
N THR A 29 -28.34 -48.68 25.79
CA THR A 29 -29.48 -48.09 25.02
C THR A 29 -28.96 -47.79 23.60
N SER A 30 -29.38 -48.54 22.59
CA SER A 30 -30.49 -48.24 21.64
C SER A 30 -30.18 -47.14 20.62
N ALA A 31 -30.21 -47.48 19.33
CA ALA A 31 -29.82 -46.59 18.24
C ALA A 31 -30.98 -45.70 17.75
N SER A 32 -31.04 -44.46 18.27
CA SER A 32 -31.86 -43.39 17.69
C SER A 32 -31.23 -42.01 17.98
N GLU A 33 -31.16 -41.17 16.96
CA GLU A 33 -31.08 -39.71 17.04
C GLU A 33 -30.00 -39.06 17.95
N VAL A 34 -28.74 -39.16 17.55
CA VAL A 34 -27.75 -38.10 17.84
C VAL A 34 -27.02 -37.67 16.56
N LYS A 35 -27.72 -36.94 15.68
CA LYS A 35 -27.07 -36.13 14.63
C LYS A 35 -26.47 -34.85 15.25
N ALA A 36 -25.45 -35.02 16.09
CA ALA A 36 -24.74 -33.89 16.67
C ALA A 36 -24.03 -33.08 15.57
N GLU A 37 -24.43 -31.81 15.40
CA GLU A 37 -23.70 -30.87 14.55
C GLU A 37 -22.30 -30.64 15.15
N ARG A 38 -21.26 -31.14 14.46
CA ARG A 38 -19.87 -31.05 14.93
C ARG A 38 -19.41 -29.60 14.89
N THR A 39 -19.50 -28.95 16.04
CA THR A 39 -19.29 -27.51 16.23
C THR A 39 -18.22 -27.29 17.29
N LEU A 40 -17.20 -26.50 16.95
CA LEU A 40 -16.09 -26.11 17.84
C LEU A 40 -16.37 -24.70 18.37
N ARG A 41 -16.23 -24.46 19.68
CA ARG A 41 -16.41 -23.12 20.27
C ARG A 41 -15.07 -22.53 20.69
N VAL A 42 -14.77 -21.32 20.24
CA VAL A 42 -13.56 -20.55 20.59
C VAL A 42 -13.96 -19.09 20.76
N ALA A 43 -13.55 -18.45 21.86
CA ALA A 43 -13.85 -17.05 22.18
C ALA A 43 -15.31 -16.66 21.86
N ASP A 44 -16.25 -17.40 22.46
CA ASP A 44 -17.71 -17.30 22.29
C ASP A 44 -18.29 -17.46 20.88
N THR A 45 -17.46 -17.68 19.86
CA THR A 45 -17.90 -17.98 18.50
C THR A 45 -17.98 -19.48 18.25
N ASN A 46 -19.05 -19.93 17.57
CA ASN A 46 -19.31 -21.32 17.21
C ASN A 46 -18.94 -21.58 15.74
N TYR A 47 -17.98 -22.48 15.51
CA TYR A 47 -17.40 -22.83 14.21
C TYR A 47 -17.84 -24.23 13.78
N LYS A 48 -18.48 -24.35 12.60
CA LYS A 48 -18.85 -25.68 12.06
C LYS A 48 -17.65 -26.34 11.37
N LEU A 49 -17.48 -27.64 11.62
CA LEU A 49 -16.46 -28.47 10.97
C LEU A 49 -16.87 -28.84 9.54
N VAL A 50 -15.94 -28.68 8.60
CA VAL A 50 -16.07 -29.19 7.22
C VAL A 50 -15.97 -30.72 7.23
N THR A 51 -16.88 -31.40 6.53
CA THR A 51 -16.97 -32.87 6.49
C THR A 51 -16.93 -33.49 5.10
N SER A 52 -16.94 -32.69 4.02
CA SER A 52 -16.82 -33.19 2.64
C SER A 52 -16.00 -32.26 1.73
N LYS A 53 -15.39 -32.84 0.68
CA LYS A 53 -14.61 -32.11 -0.35
C LYS A 53 -15.44 -31.01 -1.03
N SER A 54 -16.75 -31.22 -1.19
CA SER A 54 -17.69 -30.28 -1.83
C SER A 54 -17.94 -28.97 -1.07
N GLN A 55 -17.47 -28.84 0.18
CA GLN A 55 -17.62 -27.63 0.99
C GLN A 55 -16.45 -26.63 0.82
N LEU A 56 -15.40 -27.01 0.09
CA LEU A 56 -14.22 -26.19 -0.20
C LEU A 56 -14.39 -25.50 -1.56
N VAL A 57 -14.50 -24.17 -1.57
CA VAL A 57 -14.80 -23.36 -2.76
C VAL A 57 -13.76 -22.27 -2.94
N VAL A 58 -13.36 -22.03 -4.20
CA VAL A 58 -12.38 -21.00 -4.58
C VAL A 58 -12.81 -19.61 -4.06
N GLY A 59 -11.86 -18.80 -3.62
CA GLY A 59 -12.11 -17.47 -3.05
C GLY A 59 -12.62 -17.42 -1.59
N ARG A 60 -12.95 -18.56 -0.94
CA ARG A 60 -13.26 -18.57 0.50
C ARG A 60 -12.00 -18.67 1.35
N LYS A 61 -11.99 -17.94 2.48
CA LYS A 61 -11.00 -18.11 3.56
C LYS A 61 -11.36 -19.34 4.39
N VAL A 62 -10.36 -20.18 4.67
CA VAL A 62 -10.47 -21.35 5.56
C VAL A 62 -9.41 -21.30 6.63
N ILE A 63 -9.78 -21.73 7.84
CA ILE A 63 -8.87 -22.01 8.96
C ILE A 63 -8.48 -23.48 8.88
N ILE A 64 -7.18 -23.76 8.93
CA ILE A 64 -6.64 -25.13 9.07
C ILE A 64 -5.86 -25.19 10.38
N ALA A 65 -6.18 -26.18 11.21
CA ALA A 65 -5.41 -26.54 12.40
C ALA A 65 -4.98 -28.02 12.30
N ALA A 66 -3.73 -28.30 12.62
CA ALA A 66 -3.15 -29.64 12.55
C ALA A 66 -2.21 -29.91 13.73
N ASN A 67 -2.18 -31.16 14.18
CA ASN A 67 -1.08 -31.72 14.98
C ASN A 67 -0.81 -33.16 14.55
N ASN A 68 0.11 -33.85 15.23
CA ASN A 68 0.69 -35.15 14.85
C ASN A 68 -0.30 -36.35 14.76
N ALA A 69 -1.62 -36.14 14.72
CA ALA A 69 -2.61 -37.20 14.54
C ALA A 69 -3.89 -36.81 13.76
N ASN A 70 -4.29 -35.52 13.70
CA ASN A 70 -5.57 -35.11 13.09
C ASN A 70 -5.55 -33.67 12.55
N TYR A 71 -6.51 -33.38 11.67
CA TYR A 71 -6.75 -32.06 11.06
C TYR A 71 -8.17 -31.57 11.35
N ALA A 72 -8.37 -30.26 11.44
CA ALA A 72 -9.68 -29.61 11.50
C ALA A 72 -9.73 -28.42 10.54
N VAL A 73 -10.87 -28.26 9.84
CA VAL A 73 -11.11 -27.15 8.90
C VAL A 73 -12.45 -26.49 9.18
N SER A 74 -12.47 -25.16 9.19
CA SER A 74 -13.69 -24.35 9.29
C SER A 74 -13.63 -23.11 8.41
N ALA A 75 -14.80 -22.55 8.09
CA ALA A 75 -14.97 -21.31 7.34
C ALA A 75 -16.07 -20.47 8.02
N THR A 76 -15.83 -19.16 8.19
CA THR A 76 -16.82 -18.26 8.80
C THR A 76 -16.66 -16.84 8.26
N GLN A 77 -17.75 -16.08 8.34
CA GLN A 77 -17.91 -14.72 7.83
C GLN A 77 -17.94 -13.76 9.02
N GLY A 78 -17.01 -12.80 9.08
CA GLY A 78 -16.88 -11.86 10.22
C GLY A 78 -15.54 -11.12 10.19
N SER A 79 -15.43 -10.06 10.99
CA SER A 79 -14.31 -9.11 10.96
C SER A 79 -13.52 -9.02 12.27
N SER A 80 -12.30 -8.48 12.16
CA SER A 80 -11.42 -7.92 13.22
C SER A 80 -10.49 -8.85 14.02
N TYR A 81 -9.41 -8.22 14.49
CA TYR A 81 -8.38 -8.60 15.45
C TYR A 81 -7.18 -9.50 15.06
N ARG A 82 -6.05 -9.26 15.75
CA ARG A 82 -4.75 -9.97 15.69
C ARG A 82 -4.34 -10.40 17.11
N GLY A 83 -3.63 -11.52 17.25
CA GLY A 83 -3.01 -11.94 18.51
C GLY A 83 -2.31 -13.30 18.38
N ALA A 84 -1.29 -13.56 19.19
CA ALA A 84 -0.53 -14.81 19.16
C ALA A 84 -0.21 -15.29 20.58
N GLU A 85 -0.61 -16.53 20.91
CA GLU A 85 -0.39 -17.15 22.22
C GLU A 85 -0.03 -18.65 22.09
N THR A 86 0.62 -19.18 23.13
CA THR A 86 1.05 -20.58 23.27
C THR A 86 0.19 -21.32 24.29
N PHE A 87 0.07 -22.65 24.13
CA PHE A 87 -0.80 -23.47 24.97
C PHE A 87 -0.11 -24.73 25.50
N THR A 88 -0.51 -25.13 26.71
CA THR A 88 -0.01 -26.30 27.46
C THR A 88 -1.19 -27.21 27.84
N LYS A 89 -0.96 -28.53 27.87
CA LYS A 89 -2.04 -29.54 27.92
C LYS A 89 -2.54 -29.86 29.33
N SER A 90 -3.87 -29.88 29.50
CA SER A 90 -4.54 -30.61 30.58
C SER A 90 -5.95 -31.08 30.15
N GLY A 91 -6.30 -32.32 30.45
CA GLY A 91 -7.63 -32.89 30.16
C GLY A 91 -7.92 -33.27 28.70
N SER A 92 -9.19 -33.60 28.42
CA SER A 92 -9.68 -34.13 27.13
C SER A 92 -9.98 -33.07 26.07
N TYR A 93 -9.53 -31.83 26.27
CA TYR A 93 -9.65 -30.73 25.32
C TYR A 93 -8.25 -30.18 25.01
N ALA A 94 -7.98 -29.89 23.73
CA ALA A 94 -6.73 -29.28 23.29
C ALA A 94 -6.96 -27.81 22.92
N ILE A 95 -6.06 -26.95 23.36
CA ILE A 95 -6.04 -25.51 23.07
C ILE A 95 -4.79 -25.27 22.18
N PRO A 96 -4.84 -24.47 21.10
CA PRO A 96 -3.99 -24.74 19.93
C PRO A 96 -2.67 -23.95 19.89
N SER A 97 -1.56 -24.57 20.33
CA SER A 97 -0.21 -24.00 20.28
C SER A 97 0.26 -23.72 18.85
N SER A 98 0.13 -22.47 18.40
CA SER A 98 0.87 -21.84 17.29
C SER A 98 1.05 -22.67 16.01
N ASN A 99 0.04 -22.67 15.13
CA ASN A 99 0.19 -22.51 13.67
C ASN A 99 -1.18 -22.55 12.97
N VAL A 100 -1.79 -21.37 12.76
CA VAL A 100 -3.01 -21.21 11.97
C VAL A 100 -2.69 -20.39 10.72
N GLY A 101 -2.68 -21.03 9.57
CA GLY A 101 -2.57 -20.36 8.27
C GLY A 101 -3.95 -20.02 7.71
N LEU A 102 -4.14 -18.77 7.29
CA LEU A 102 -5.30 -18.33 6.51
C LEU A 102 -4.93 -18.30 5.02
N PHE A 103 -5.61 -19.13 4.23
CA PHE A 103 -5.36 -19.25 2.79
C PHE A 103 -6.58 -18.80 1.97
N THR A 104 -6.32 -18.35 0.73
CA THR A 104 -7.34 -18.04 -0.28
C THR A 104 -6.91 -18.70 -1.59
N LEU A 105 -7.82 -19.42 -2.24
CA LEU A 105 -7.56 -20.15 -3.49
C LEU A 105 -7.75 -19.25 -4.72
N ALA A 106 -6.93 -19.44 -5.75
CA ALA A 106 -7.00 -18.76 -7.05
C ALA A 106 -6.54 -19.69 -8.19
N ASN A 107 -7.00 -19.44 -9.43
CA ASN A 107 -6.71 -20.27 -10.61
C ASN A 107 -5.57 -19.69 -11.48
N GLY A 108 -4.82 -20.56 -12.17
CA GLY A 108 -3.92 -20.16 -13.26
C GLY A 108 -3.06 -21.32 -13.78
N THR A 109 -2.96 -21.48 -15.11
CA THR A 109 -2.39 -22.66 -15.78
C THR A 109 -1.18 -22.29 -16.65
N LYS A 110 0.00 -22.85 -16.38
CA LYS A 110 1.17 -22.92 -17.31
C LYS A 110 2.07 -24.11 -16.99
N SER A 111 2.82 -24.60 -17.98
CA SER A 111 3.82 -25.67 -17.87
C SER A 111 5.23 -25.15 -18.19
N GLY A 112 6.26 -25.76 -17.57
CA GLY A 112 7.67 -25.42 -17.80
C GLY A 112 8.60 -26.09 -16.78
N THR A 113 9.87 -26.27 -17.15
CA THR A 113 10.91 -26.88 -16.31
C THR A 113 11.79 -25.81 -15.68
N TYR A 114 12.12 -25.95 -14.38
CA TYR A 114 12.92 -24.98 -13.63
C TYR A 114 14.05 -25.69 -12.87
N GLY A 115 15.23 -25.07 -12.84
CA GLY A 115 16.35 -25.48 -12.00
C GLY A 115 16.28 -24.85 -10.60
N PHE A 116 17.01 -25.43 -9.65
CA PHE A 116 17.21 -24.87 -8.31
C PHE A 116 18.63 -24.30 -8.19
N TYR A 117 18.82 -23.35 -7.28
CA TYR A 117 20.07 -22.66 -7.03
C TYR A 117 20.28 -22.49 -5.52
N ASP A 118 21.52 -22.68 -5.06
CA ASP A 118 21.99 -22.42 -3.69
C ASP A 118 23.48 -22.06 -3.78
N ASP A 119 23.93 -21.05 -3.03
CA ASP A 119 25.10 -20.22 -3.34
C ASP A 119 26.48 -20.88 -3.09
N ASN A 120 26.56 -22.17 -2.72
CA ASN A 120 27.81 -22.79 -2.26
C ASN A 120 28.18 -24.16 -2.85
N TYR A 121 27.32 -24.84 -3.63
CA TYR A 121 27.59 -26.22 -4.08
C TYR A 121 27.28 -26.44 -5.58
N GLY A 122 28.01 -27.39 -6.18
CA GLY A 122 28.24 -27.46 -7.63
C GLY A 122 27.03 -27.82 -8.51
N TYR A 123 27.17 -27.52 -9.81
CA TYR A 123 26.15 -27.71 -10.83
C TYR A 123 25.68 -29.17 -10.98
N LEU A 124 24.37 -29.39 -10.86
CA LEU A 124 23.71 -30.61 -11.36
C LEU A 124 23.40 -30.45 -12.84
N TYR A 125 23.96 -31.32 -13.69
CA TYR A 125 23.62 -31.40 -15.10
C TYR A 125 22.81 -32.67 -15.44
N SER A 126 21.99 -32.56 -16.48
CA SER A 126 21.17 -33.67 -16.97
C SER A 126 22.01 -34.64 -17.80
N THR A 127 21.69 -35.93 -17.71
CA THR A 127 21.96 -36.89 -18.79
C THR A 127 20.62 -37.32 -19.38
N SER A 128 20.63 -37.73 -20.66
CA SER A 128 19.43 -37.95 -21.50
C SER A 128 18.38 -38.92 -20.96
N ASN A 129 18.69 -39.66 -19.89
CA ASN A 129 17.88 -40.76 -19.37
C ASN A 129 17.18 -40.41 -18.03
N GLY A 130 17.07 -39.13 -17.68
CA GLY A 130 16.23 -38.63 -16.57
C GLY A 130 16.83 -38.72 -15.17
N THR A 131 18.02 -39.29 -15.01
CA THR A 131 18.71 -39.38 -13.71
C THR A 131 19.68 -38.22 -13.50
N LEU A 132 19.45 -37.42 -12.46
CA LEU A 132 20.41 -36.45 -11.95
C LEU A 132 21.48 -37.16 -11.10
N LYS A 133 22.73 -36.67 -11.17
CA LYS A 133 23.81 -37.05 -10.25
C LYS A 133 24.49 -35.80 -9.71
N ALA A 134 24.81 -35.80 -8.42
CA ALA A 134 25.74 -34.86 -7.82
C ALA A 134 27.17 -35.38 -7.98
N ASP A 135 28.14 -34.48 -8.10
CA ASP A 135 29.56 -34.80 -8.10
C ASP A 135 30.20 -34.47 -6.73
N ALA A 136 31.34 -35.12 -6.45
CA ALA A 136 32.24 -34.96 -5.30
C ALA A 136 31.63 -34.45 -3.97
N ALA A 137 31.39 -35.39 -3.04
CA ALA A 137 30.99 -35.05 -1.66
C ALA A 137 32.16 -34.56 -0.79
N HIS A 138 31.85 -33.71 0.17
CA HIS A 138 32.51 -33.75 1.49
C HIS A 138 31.43 -34.04 2.56
N ASP A 139 31.77 -34.88 3.52
CA ASP A 139 31.09 -35.10 4.80
C ASP A 139 29.59 -35.50 4.78
N GLY A 140 29.35 -36.71 4.26
CA GLY A 140 28.61 -37.71 5.05
C GLY A 140 27.09 -37.82 4.88
N TYR A 141 26.46 -37.07 3.98
CA TYR A 141 25.02 -37.18 3.70
C TYR A 141 24.72 -37.78 2.32
N SER A 142 23.66 -38.60 2.25
CA SER A 142 23.49 -39.61 1.20
C SER A 142 22.60 -39.19 0.03
N SER A 143 22.85 -39.82 -1.13
CA SER A 143 22.09 -39.62 -2.36
C SER A 143 20.62 -40.04 -2.22
N PHE A 144 19.77 -39.36 -3.00
CA PHE A 144 18.37 -39.73 -3.19
C PHE A 144 18.12 -40.16 -4.64
N THR A 145 17.10 -41.00 -4.85
CA THR A 145 16.60 -41.36 -6.18
C THR A 145 15.13 -40.99 -6.25
N LEU A 146 14.73 -40.36 -7.36
CA LEU A 146 13.33 -40.14 -7.72
C LEU A 146 12.98 -41.06 -8.88
N THR A 147 11.94 -41.88 -8.70
CA THR A 147 11.38 -42.69 -9.79
C THR A 147 10.00 -42.17 -10.14
N PHE A 148 9.82 -41.82 -11.41
CA PHE A 148 8.53 -41.42 -11.99
C PHE A 148 7.85 -42.65 -12.59
N ALA A 149 6.63 -42.95 -12.15
CA ALA A 149 5.79 -43.97 -12.78
C ALA A 149 4.98 -43.35 -13.93
N THR A 150 4.61 -44.17 -14.93
CA THR A 150 3.84 -43.75 -16.12
C THR A 150 2.42 -43.26 -15.81
N ASN A 151 1.96 -43.39 -14.56
CA ASN A 151 0.68 -42.87 -14.05
C ASN A 151 0.88 -41.62 -13.14
N GLY A 152 1.92 -40.83 -13.36
CA GLY A 152 2.18 -39.56 -12.68
C GLY A 152 2.72 -39.66 -11.24
N ASN A 153 2.75 -40.85 -10.64
CA ASN A 153 3.25 -41.03 -9.27
C ASN A 153 4.77 -40.87 -9.18
N VAL A 154 5.23 -40.03 -8.25
CA VAL A 154 6.65 -39.87 -7.90
C VAL A 154 6.93 -40.57 -6.58
N THR A 155 7.82 -41.56 -6.59
CA THR A 155 8.25 -42.22 -5.34
C THR A 155 9.64 -41.74 -4.94
N ALA A 156 9.75 -41.14 -3.75
CA ALA A 156 11.01 -40.73 -3.13
C ALA A 156 11.29 -41.62 -1.91
N LYS A 157 12.52 -42.13 -1.78
CA LYS A 157 12.92 -43.03 -0.70
C LYS A 157 14.09 -42.44 0.09
N VAL A 158 13.77 -41.85 1.25
CA VAL A 158 14.72 -41.08 2.09
C VAL A 158 15.16 -41.92 3.28
N TYR A 159 16.47 -42.00 3.53
CA TYR A 159 17.03 -43.00 4.45
C TYR A 159 17.37 -42.50 5.85
N SER A 160 17.66 -41.20 6.08
CA SER A 160 17.57 -40.60 7.42
C SER A 160 17.48 -39.07 7.43
N LYS A 161 16.69 -38.54 8.38
CA LYS A 161 16.48 -37.11 8.72
C LYS A 161 15.93 -36.20 7.60
N SER A 162 15.41 -35.05 8.02
CA SER A 162 14.43 -34.22 7.31
C SER A 162 14.85 -33.69 5.94
N LEU A 163 14.04 -33.95 4.93
CA LEU A 163 14.09 -33.27 3.63
C LEU A 163 13.34 -31.92 3.73
N TYR A 164 13.99 -30.83 3.33
CA TYR A 164 13.34 -29.55 3.08
C TYR A 164 13.20 -29.32 1.58
N ILE A 165 11.98 -28.97 1.14
CA ILE A 165 11.71 -28.50 -0.22
C ILE A 165 11.11 -27.10 -0.10
N ARG A 166 11.63 -26.14 -0.86
CA ARG A 166 11.09 -24.79 -1.00
C ARG A 166 11.12 -24.43 -2.48
N TYR A 167 10.01 -23.95 -3.01
CA TYR A 167 9.86 -23.57 -4.42
C TYR A 167 9.04 -22.28 -4.54
N TYR A 168 9.33 -21.48 -5.57
CA TYR A 168 8.61 -20.24 -5.88
C TYR A 168 8.35 -20.10 -7.38
N SER A 169 7.16 -20.52 -7.82
CA SER A 169 6.43 -19.88 -8.92
C SER A 169 4.93 -20.07 -8.69
N GLY A 170 4.08 -19.43 -9.50
CA GLY A 170 2.64 -19.28 -9.22
C GLY A 170 1.85 -20.58 -8.99
N SER A 171 0.88 -20.48 -8.07
CA SER A 171 -0.29 -21.36 -7.96
C SER A 171 -0.09 -22.83 -7.55
N VAL A 172 0.53 -23.06 -6.37
CA VAL A 172 0.01 -23.90 -5.26
C VAL A 172 1.10 -24.04 -4.18
N ALA A 173 0.72 -24.13 -2.90
CA ALA A 173 1.63 -24.40 -1.79
C ALA A 173 1.15 -25.61 -0.95
N PHE A 174 2.10 -26.43 -0.49
CA PHE A 174 1.88 -27.57 0.41
C PHE A 174 2.74 -27.44 1.67
N ALA A 175 2.32 -28.06 2.78
CA ALA A 175 3.00 -27.99 4.08
C ALA A 175 3.24 -29.39 4.70
N CYS A 176 4.12 -29.46 5.69
CA CYS A 176 4.81 -30.68 6.16
C CYS A 176 4.22 -31.26 7.47
N SER A 177 4.42 -32.57 7.71
CA SER A 177 4.94 -33.19 8.98
C SER A 177 4.34 -34.58 9.30
N THR A 178 5.05 -35.61 9.79
CA THR A 178 6.46 -36.07 9.64
C THR A 178 6.56 -37.57 10.04
N THR A 179 7.66 -38.24 9.64
CA THR A 179 8.13 -39.60 10.08
C THR A 179 7.28 -40.85 9.75
N LYS A 180 7.93 -41.77 9.02
CA LYS A 180 7.54 -43.14 8.63
C LYS A 180 6.31 -43.30 7.73
N SER A 181 6.59 -43.86 6.55
CA SER A 181 5.67 -44.47 5.58
C SER A 181 4.81 -43.53 4.71
N ASN A 182 5.30 -43.36 3.47
CA ASN A 182 4.60 -42.92 2.26
C ASN A 182 4.00 -41.49 2.24
N ILE A 183 4.51 -40.67 1.32
CA ILE A 183 3.85 -39.44 0.86
C ILE A 183 2.98 -39.83 -0.34
N TYR A 184 1.69 -39.47 -0.31
CA TYR A 184 0.79 -39.59 -1.44
C TYR A 184 0.45 -38.20 -1.97
N LEU A 185 0.72 -37.95 -3.25
CA LEU A 185 0.34 -36.73 -3.94
C LEU A 185 -0.87 -37.04 -4.83
N TYR A 186 -1.96 -36.28 -4.66
CA TYR A 186 -3.16 -36.44 -5.48
C TYR A 186 -3.24 -35.29 -6.49
N GLN A 187 -3.05 -35.61 -7.76
CA GLN A 187 -3.42 -34.73 -8.87
C GLN A 187 -4.95 -34.61 -8.92
N ALA A 188 -5.46 -33.40 -9.16
CA ALA A 188 -6.87 -33.18 -9.47
C ALA A 188 -7.00 -33.08 -11.00
N GLU A 189 -7.66 -34.06 -11.62
CA GLU A 189 -8.02 -34.03 -13.03
C GLU A 189 -9.46 -33.53 -13.19
N GLU A 190 -9.75 -32.86 -14.30
CA GLU A 190 -11.11 -32.45 -14.68
C GLU A 190 -11.77 -33.52 -15.56
N ALA A 191 -12.96 -33.99 -15.20
CA ALA A 191 -13.76 -34.90 -16.03
C ALA A 191 -15.28 -34.70 -15.82
N THR A 192 -15.88 -33.95 -16.77
CA THR A 192 -17.16 -34.23 -17.48
C THR A 192 -18.35 -34.91 -16.77
N THR A 193 -19.56 -34.32 -16.95
CA THR A 193 -20.93 -34.92 -16.93
C THR A 193 -21.39 -35.63 -15.65
N GLU A 194 -22.62 -35.47 -15.12
CA GLU A 194 -23.82 -34.67 -15.42
C GLU A 194 -24.53 -34.39 -14.06
N PRO A 195 -25.24 -33.25 -13.84
CA PRO A 195 -25.55 -32.82 -12.46
C PRO A 195 -26.89 -33.31 -11.88
N GLU A 196 -26.86 -33.94 -10.71
CA GLU A 196 -27.99 -33.84 -9.77
C GLU A 196 -28.04 -32.42 -9.17
N GLN A 197 -29.23 -31.80 -9.20
CA GLN A 197 -29.42 -30.39 -8.87
C GLN A 197 -29.27 -30.09 -7.37
N PRO A 198 -28.42 -29.13 -6.95
CA PRO A 198 -28.57 -28.51 -5.64
C PRO A 198 -29.86 -27.68 -5.64
N THR A 199 -30.69 -27.81 -4.60
CA THR A 199 -31.97 -27.10 -4.52
C THR A 199 -31.77 -25.59 -4.44
N THR A 200 -31.99 -24.90 -5.56
CA THR A 200 -31.89 -23.45 -5.67
C THR A 200 -33.07 -22.80 -4.94
N VAL A 201 -32.77 -21.86 -4.04
CA VAL A 201 -33.77 -20.95 -3.50
C VAL A 201 -33.92 -19.82 -4.52
N ALA A 202 -34.87 -19.98 -5.43
CA ALA A 202 -35.17 -18.98 -6.44
C ALA A 202 -35.50 -17.62 -5.79
N VAL A 203 -35.11 -16.54 -6.47
CA VAL A 203 -35.64 -15.20 -6.18
C VAL A 203 -37.16 -15.21 -6.34
N THR A 204 -37.86 -14.45 -5.48
CA THR A 204 -39.31 -14.21 -5.56
C THR A 204 -39.67 -12.73 -5.70
N GLY A 205 -38.67 -11.83 -5.68
CA GLY A 205 -38.85 -10.41 -5.99
C GLY A 205 -37.65 -9.55 -5.65
N VAL A 206 -37.72 -8.28 -6.07
CA VAL A 206 -36.78 -7.22 -5.68
C VAL A 206 -37.56 -5.95 -5.35
N SER A 207 -37.06 -5.15 -4.42
CA SER A 207 -37.63 -3.84 -4.05
C SER A 207 -36.52 -2.80 -3.90
N LEU A 208 -36.80 -1.56 -4.31
CA LEU A 208 -35.96 -0.40 -4.03
C LEU A 208 -36.37 0.27 -2.70
N ASP A 209 -35.46 1.05 -2.12
CA ASP A 209 -35.73 1.89 -0.95
C ASP A 209 -36.66 3.08 -1.26
N ARG A 210 -36.76 3.48 -2.52
CA ARG A 210 -37.70 4.50 -3.02
C ARG A 210 -38.14 4.21 -4.47
N THR A 211 -39.37 4.60 -4.81
CA THR A 211 -39.98 4.40 -6.14
C THR A 211 -39.98 5.66 -7.00
N SER A 212 -39.59 6.81 -6.46
CA SER A 212 -39.36 8.04 -7.22
C SER A 212 -38.28 8.91 -6.57
N ALA A 213 -37.72 9.84 -7.34
CA ALA A 213 -36.81 10.88 -6.87
C ALA A 213 -36.89 12.12 -7.78
N THR A 214 -36.88 13.31 -7.19
CA THR A 214 -36.69 14.57 -7.92
C THR A 214 -35.31 15.14 -7.58
N VAL A 215 -34.48 15.40 -8.59
CA VAL A 215 -33.06 15.72 -8.42
C VAL A 215 -32.63 16.74 -9.47
N GLU A 216 -31.81 17.72 -9.10
CA GLU A 216 -31.28 18.70 -10.05
C GLU A 216 -30.20 18.09 -10.96
N ALA A 217 -30.14 18.53 -12.22
CA ALA A 217 -29.08 18.14 -13.14
C ALA A 217 -27.67 18.41 -12.55
N GLY A 218 -26.77 17.43 -12.68
CA GLY A 218 -25.42 17.48 -12.10
C GLY A 218 -25.29 16.88 -10.69
N LYS A 219 -26.39 16.57 -10.00
CA LYS A 219 -26.36 15.91 -8.67
C LYS A 219 -26.41 14.38 -8.80
N THR A 220 -26.05 13.69 -7.71
CA THR A 220 -26.08 12.22 -7.59
C THR A 220 -26.87 11.77 -6.36
N PHE A 221 -27.38 10.54 -6.39
CA PHE A 221 -27.98 9.87 -5.22
C PHE A 221 -27.88 8.35 -5.34
N ALA A 222 -28.04 7.62 -4.23
CA ALA A 222 -28.01 6.17 -4.21
C ALA A 222 -29.43 5.55 -4.15
N LEU A 223 -29.58 4.39 -4.79
CA LEU A 223 -30.73 3.48 -4.69
C LEU A 223 -30.27 2.12 -4.16
N THR A 224 -30.97 1.59 -3.16
CA THR A 224 -30.66 0.32 -2.50
C THR A 224 -31.64 -0.75 -2.94
N ALA A 225 -31.15 -1.77 -3.66
CA ALA A 225 -31.96 -2.92 -4.08
C ALA A 225 -31.94 -4.05 -3.05
N THR A 226 -33.12 -4.48 -2.60
CA THR A 226 -33.31 -5.61 -1.68
C THR A 226 -33.94 -6.79 -2.42
N VAL A 227 -33.22 -7.91 -2.53
CA VAL A 227 -33.69 -9.14 -3.17
C VAL A 227 -34.37 -10.06 -2.14
N LYS A 228 -35.49 -10.67 -2.51
CA LYS A 228 -36.28 -11.60 -1.69
C LYS A 228 -36.32 -13.00 -2.33
N PRO A 229 -36.38 -14.09 -1.55
CA PRO A 229 -36.19 -14.12 -0.10
C PRO A 229 -34.73 -13.80 0.30
N SER A 230 -34.48 -13.48 1.57
CA SER A 230 -33.14 -13.08 2.04
C SER A 230 -32.10 -14.21 2.01
N ASN A 231 -32.50 -15.44 1.71
CA ASN A 231 -31.65 -16.62 1.46
C ASN A 231 -31.63 -17.06 -0.02
N ALA A 232 -32.15 -16.26 -0.97
CA ALA A 232 -32.11 -16.58 -2.40
C ALA A 232 -30.69 -16.89 -2.89
N THR A 233 -30.56 -17.92 -3.74
CA THR A 233 -29.27 -18.49 -4.17
C THR A 233 -28.47 -17.52 -5.05
N ASN A 234 -29.14 -16.74 -5.91
CA ASN A 234 -28.50 -15.72 -6.74
C ASN A 234 -29.18 -14.36 -6.53
N LYS A 235 -28.51 -13.45 -5.81
CA LYS A 235 -28.98 -12.09 -5.52
C LYS A 235 -28.38 -11.03 -6.44
N SER A 236 -27.69 -11.44 -7.50
CA SER A 236 -27.02 -10.51 -8.43
C SER A 236 -28.07 -9.66 -9.13
N VAL A 237 -27.79 -8.37 -9.32
CA VAL A 237 -28.69 -7.42 -9.97
C VAL A 237 -27.96 -6.64 -11.06
N THR A 238 -28.67 -6.33 -12.14
CA THR A 238 -28.26 -5.38 -13.17
C THR A 238 -29.09 -4.11 -13.06
N TRP A 239 -28.50 -2.98 -13.47
CA TRP A 239 -29.14 -1.66 -13.43
C TRP A 239 -29.19 -1.07 -14.84
N ALA A 240 -30.32 -0.45 -15.18
CA ALA A 240 -30.51 0.24 -16.45
C ALA A 240 -31.22 1.58 -16.23
N SER A 241 -30.96 2.54 -17.14
CA SER A 241 -31.74 3.77 -17.27
C SER A 241 -32.54 3.73 -18.57
N SER A 242 -33.80 4.12 -18.54
CA SER A 242 -34.60 4.28 -19.76
C SER A 242 -34.16 5.47 -20.63
N ASN A 243 -33.38 6.39 -20.08
CA ASN A 243 -32.80 7.50 -20.84
C ASN A 243 -31.46 7.96 -20.22
N THR A 244 -30.36 7.51 -20.82
CA THR A 244 -28.99 7.81 -20.37
C THR A 244 -28.55 9.26 -20.63
N THR A 245 -29.27 10.05 -21.43
CA THR A 245 -28.98 11.50 -21.57
C THR A 245 -29.58 12.31 -20.43
N VAL A 246 -30.67 11.84 -19.82
CA VAL A 246 -31.31 12.45 -18.64
C VAL A 246 -30.67 11.95 -17.33
N ALA A 247 -30.50 10.64 -17.16
CA ALA A 247 -29.83 10.08 -15.99
C ALA A 247 -29.10 8.76 -16.29
N THR A 248 -27.92 8.56 -15.70
CA THR A 248 -27.18 7.28 -15.74
C THR A 248 -27.14 6.62 -14.38
N VAL A 249 -27.00 5.28 -14.35
CA VAL A 249 -26.86 4.49 -13.11
C VAL A 249 -25.65 3.57 -13.21
N SER A 250 -24.91 3.42 -12.10
CA SER A 250 -23.83 2.44 -11.94
C SER A 250 -23.86 1.89 -10.51
N ASN A 251 -23.98 0.57 -10.36
CA ASN A 251 -24.01 -0.12 -9.06
C ASN A 251 -24.99 0.46 -8.02
N GLY A 252 -26.14 1.00 -8.47
CA GLY A 252 -27.15 1.65 -7.63
C GLY A 252 -26.96 3.15 -7.41
N THR A 253 -25.79 3.72 -7.74
CA THR A 253 -25.57 5.18 -7.76
C THR A 253 -26.13 5.76 -9.04
N VAL A 254 -27.03 6.74 -8.92
CA VAL A 254 -27.66 7.47 -10.02
C VAL A 254 -27.03 8.86 -10.16
N THR A 255 -26.79 9.28 -11.40
CA THR A 255 -26.28 10.61 -11.77
C THR A 255 -27.28 11.31 -12.69
N ALA A 256 -27.81 12.44 -12.26
CA ALA A 256 -28.66 13.30 -13.08
C ALA A 256 -27.80 14.14 -14.06
N ARG A 257 -28.18 14.17 -15.33
CA ARG A 257 -27.39 14.79 -16.42
C ARG A 257 -28.07 15.96 -17.10
N ALA A 258 -29.34 15.81 -17.46
CA ALA A 258 -30.12 16.83 -18.17
C ALA A 258 -31.58 16.80 -17.72
N ALA A 259 -32.26 17.94 -17.81
CA ALA A 259 -33.66 18.07 -17.41
C ALA A 259 -34.58 17.14 -18.22
N GLY A 260 -35.52 16.47 -17.53
CA GLY A 260 -36.41 15.48 -18.12
C GLY A 260 -36.72 14.33 -17.17
N SER A 261 -37.32 13.24 -17.66
CA SER A 261 -37.62 12.06 -16.85
C SER A 261 -36.88 10.82 -17.35
N ALA A 262 -36.38 10.00 -16.42
CA ALA A 262 -35.77 8.70 -16.69
C ALA A 262 -36.19 7.68 -15.63
N ASN A 263 -36.52 6.47 -16.06
CA ASN A 263 -36.78 5.35 -15.15
C ASN A 263 -35.49 4.58 -14.91
N ILE A 264 -35.06 4.52 -13.65
CA ILE A 264 -33.94 3.68 -13.21
C ILE A 264 -34.50 2.33 -12.75
N THR A 265 -34.20 1.28 -13.50
CA THR A 265 -34.72 -0.07 -13.27
C THR A 265 -33.60 -0.98 -12.77
N VAL A 266 -33.82 -1.63 -11.63
CA VAL A 266 -33.01 -2.78 -11.19
C VAL A 266 -33.69 -4.07 -11.66
N THR A 267 -32.91 -5.03 -12.16
CA THR A 267 -33.39 -6.36 -12.58
C THR A 267 -32.56 -7.44 -11.89
N THR A 268 -33.18 -8.47 -11.30
CA THR A 268 -32.45 -9.61 -10.73
C THR A 268 -31.96 -10.56 -11.83
N ALA A 269 -30.74 -11.06 -11.69
CA ALA A 269 -30.15 -12.03 -12.62
C ALA A 269 -30.84 -13.40 -12.54
N ASP A 270 -31.42 -13.75 -11.39
CA ASP A 270 -32.33 -14.89 -11.22
C ASP A 270 -33.78 -14.40 -11.22
N GLY A 271 -34.66 -15.16 -11.88
CA GLY A 271 -36.09 -14.87 -12.06
C GLY A 271 -36.47 -13.59 -12.84
N GLY A 272 -35.52 -12.69 -13.14
CA GLY A 272 -35.76 -11.50 -13.97
C GLY A 272 -36.66 -10.42 -13.34
N TYR A 273 -36.91 -10.49 -12.01
CA TYR A 273 -37.77 -9.56 -11.28
C TYR A 273 -37.24 -8.13 -11.35
N LYS A 274 -38.15 -7.15 -11.42
CA LYS A 274 -37.80 -5.74 -11.61
C LYS A 274 -38.42 -4.84 -10.54
N ALA A 275 -37.66 -3.82 -10.15
CA ALA A 275 -38.15 -2.67 -9.42
C ALA A 275 -37.61 -1.40 -10.08
N THR A 276 -38.42 -0.33 -10.07
CA THR A 276 -38.14 0.89 -10.83
C THR A 276 -38.29 2.10 -9.94
N CYS A 277 -37.35 3.05 -10.06
CA CYS A 277 -37.45 4.39 -9.53
C CYS A 277 -37.67 5.39 -10.67
N ALA A 278 -38.76 6.15 -10.61
CA ALA A 278 -39.03 7.25 -11.55
C ALA A 278 -38.22 8.49 -11.13
N VAL A 279 -37.21 8.84 -11.93
CA VAL A 279 -36.33 9.98 -11.67
C VAL A 279 -36.76 11.17 -12.53
N THR A 280 -37.22 12.22 -11.88
CA THR A 280 -37.47 13.52 -12.51
C THR A 280 -36.26 14.40 -12.29
N VAL A 281 -35.52 14.67 -13.37
CA VAL A 281 -34.41 15.62 -13.34
C VAL A 281 -34.96 17.01 -13.61
N THR A 282 -34.87 17.89 -12.61
CA THR A 282 -35.21 19.31 -12.80
C THR A 282 -34.09 20.03 -13.56
N LYS A 283 -34.46 21.03 -14.37
CA LYS A 283 -33.49 22.02 -14.84
C LYS A 283 -32.88 22.68 -13.62
N ALA A 284 -31.55 22.79 -13.57
CA ALA A 284 -30.88 23.62 -12.56
C ALA A 284 -31.50 25.03 -12.60
N SER A 285 -31.80 25.59 -11.42
CA SER A 285 -32.52 26.85 -11.32
C SER A 285 -31.73 27.96 -12.02
N SER A 286 -32.26 28.46 -13.14
CA SER A 286 -31.61 29.51 -13.92
C SER A 286 -31.93 30.89 -13.36
N THR A 287 -31.41 31.18 -12.17
CA THR A 287 -30.48 32.31 -12.11
C THR A 287 -29.37 32.00 -13.11
N GLU A 288 -29.28 32.79 -14.17
CA GLU A 288 -28.06 32.84 -14.97
C GLU A 288 -27.01 33.57 -14.12
N PRO A 289 -25.95 32.90 -13.63
CA PRO A 289 -24.70 33.62 -13.50
C PRO A 289 -24.25 33.96 -14.93
N GLU A 290 -24.11 35.25 -15.18
CA GLU A 290 -23.02 35.76 -16.01
C GLU A 290 -21.77 34.89 -15.79
N GLN A 291 -21.08 34.52 -16.88
CA GLN A 291 -19.97 33.55 -16.90
C GLN A 291 -19.11 33.68 -15.64
N PRO A 292 -19.20 32.74 -14.67
CA PRO A 292 -18.86 33.11 -13.32
C PRO A 292 -17.36 33.36 -13.18
N THR A 293 -17.06 34.64 -13.06
CA THR A 293 -16.17 35.21 -12.05
C THR A 293 -16.62 34.75 -10.65
N THR A 294 -16.59 33.43 -10.46
CA THR A 294 -15.93 32.88 -9.28
C THR A 294 -14.68 33.69 -9.09
N ASN A 295 -14.64 34.46 -8.00
CA ASN A 295 -13.39 34.84 -7.37
C ASN A 295 -12.76 33.52 -6.89
N LYS A 296 -12.21 32.78 -7.85
CA LYS A 296 -11.21 31.76 -7.58
C LYS A 296 -10.18 32.46 -6.71
N ALA A 297 -9.80 31.82 -5.62
CA ALA A 297 -8.66 32.30 -4.88
C ALA A 297 -7.46 32.38 -5.85
N ALA A 298 -6.62 33.40 -5.72
CA ALA A 298 -5.34 33.43 -6.43
C ALA A 298 -4.56 32.14 -6.09
N TRP A 299 -4.69 31.67 -4.85
CA TRP A 299 -4.09 30.45 -4.34
C TRP A 299 -5.03 29.59 -3.48
N THR A 300 -4.94 28.27 -3.67
CA THR A 300 -5.30 27.28 -2.65
C THR A 300 -4.06 26.43 -2.34
N ILE A 301 -3.65 26.35 -1.07
CA ILE A 301 -2.61 25.42 -0.61
C ILE A 301 -3.27 24.22 0.07
N MET A 302 -2.89 23.02 -0.33
CA MET A 302 -3.47 21.75 0.13
C MET A 302 -2.44 20.91 0.90
N ILE A 303 -2.51 20.90 2.23
CA ILE A 303 -1.54 20.19 3.08
C ILE A 303 -2.12 18.83 3.52
N TYR A 304 -1.50 17.74 3.07
CA TYR A 304 -1.85 16.38 3.44
C TYR A 304 -0.99 15.94 4.64
N MET A 305 -1.53 16.12 5.84
CA MET A 305 -0.78 16.07 7.09
C MET A 305 -0.92 14.71 7.79
N CYS A 306 -0.08 13.77 7.36
CA CYS A 306 0.01 12.45 7.96
C CYS A 306 0.88 12.51 9.23
N GLY A 307 0.28 12.77 10.39
CA GLY A 307 1.00 13.15 11.62
C GLY A 307 2.03 12.12 12.12
N ALA A 308 1.78 10.84 11.87
CA ALA A 308 2.59 9.69 12.29
C ALA A 308 3.13 9.77 13.75
N ASP A 309 4.31 9.20 13.98
CA ASP A 309 5.02 9.27 15.25
C ASP A 309 5.59 10.67 15.55
N LEU A 310 5.91 11.48 14.53
CA LEU A 310 6.37 12.87 14.69
C LEU A 310 5.36 13.73 15.46
N GLU A 311 4.06 13.59 15.17
CA GLU A 311 2.99 14.24 15.91
C GLU A 311 2.67 13.52 17.24
N SER A 312 2.58 12.18 17.23
CA SER A 312 2.28 11.40 18.45
C SER A 312 3.25 11.64 19.60
N ASN A 313 4.56 11.69 19.29
CA ASN A 313 5.63 11.79 20.26
C ASN A 313 6.00 13.25 20.53
N TYR A 314 6.31 14.01 19.47
CA TYR A 314 6.90 15.35 19.59
C TYR A 314 5.85 16.45 19.40
N GLY A 315 4.98 16.33 18.39
CA GLY A 315 3.93 17.30 18.07
C GLY A 315 4.23 18.20 16.89
N LEU A 316 5.06 17.72 15.95
CA LEU A 316 5.70 18.59 14.96
C LEU A 316 4.64 19.12 13.98
N ALA A 317 3.75 18.28 13.46
CA ALA A 317 2.58 18.72 12.68
C ALA A 317 1.74 19.82 13.37
N THR A 318 1.62 19.79 14.70
CA THR A 318 0.95 20.86 15.47
C THR A 318 1.76 22.16 15.51
N SER A 319 3.10 22.10 15.54
CA SER A 319 3.99 23.27 15.46
C SER A 319 3.87 23.96 14.10
N ASP A 320 3.93 23.19 13.02
CA ASP A 320 3.82 23.69 11.64
C ASP A 320 2.42 24.33 11.41
N ILE A 321 1.36 23.75 11.99
CA ILE A 321 0.05 24.41 12.07
C ILE A 321 0.14 25.72 12.86
N GLN A 322 0.84 25.77 14.00
CA GLN A 322 0.99 26.99 14.81
C GLN A 322 1.70 28.10 14.03
N GLU A 323 2.68 27.77 13.20
CA GLU A 323 3.38 28.69 12.28
C GLU A 323 2.44 29.24 11.19
N ILE A 324 1.71 28.37 10.50
CA ILE A 324 0.68 28.80 9.53
C ILE A 324 -0.37 29.73 10.18
N LEU A 325 -0.75 29.44 11.44
CA LEU A 325 -1.69 30.28 12.21
C LEU A 325 -1.02 31.51 12.85
N SER A 326 0.32 31.61 12.88
CA SER A 326 1.08 32.77 13.35
C SER A 326 0.92 33.96 12.39
N VAL A 327 0.92 33.70 11.08
CA VAL A 327 0.92 34.74 10.03
C VAL A 327 -0.34 35.62 10.09
N SER A 328 -0.17 36.92 9.83
CA SER A 328 -1.22 37.94 9.89
C SER A 328 -1.74 38.29 8.49
N GLY A 329 -2.99 38.78 8.39
CA GLY A 329 -3.46 39.44 7.17
C GLY A 329 -3.79 38.53 5.98
N GLN A 330 -4.11 37.25 6.21
CA GLN A 330 -4.60 36.29 5.21
C GLN A 330 -5.57 36.95 4.21
N PRO A 331 -5.22 37.06 2.92
CA PRO A 331 -6.11 37.63 1.91
C PRO A 331 -7.35 36.78 1.68
N SER A 332 -8.48 37.41 1.34
CA SER A 332 -9.74 36.70 1.04
C SER A 332 -9.69 35.85 -0.24
N ASP A 333 -8.62 35.99 -1.03
CA ASP A 333 -8.29 35.20 -2.22
C ASP A 333 -7.08 34.26 -1.99
N VAL A 334 -6.81 33.86 -0.74
CA VAL A 334 -5.85 32.79 -0.40
C VAL A 334 -6.47 31.78 0.58
N ASN A 335 -6.67 30.55 0.10
CA ASN A 335 -7.07 29.42 0.94
C ASN A 335 -5.84 28.62 1.38
N ILE A 336 -5.81 28.20 2.65
CA ILE A 336 -4.95 27.11 3.11
C ILE A 336 -5.86 26.05 3.73
N ILE A 337 -5.77 24.81 3.24
CA ILE A 337 -6.62 23.70 3.65
C ILE A 337 -5.79 22.48 4.02
N ILE A 338 -6.16 21.81 5.11
CA ILE A 338 -5.35 20.76 5.75
C ILE A 338 -6.22 19.53 6.01
N GLN A 339 -5.72 18.33 5.66
CA GLN A 339 -6.29 17.07 6.14
C GLN A 339 -5.34 16.42 7.17
N THR A 340 -5.85 16.16 8.37
CA THR A 340 -5.10 15.52 9.45
C THR A 340 -5.48 14.04 9.60
N GLY A 341 -4.49 13.22 9.97
CA GLY A 341 -4.65 11.78 10.22
C GLY A 341 -3.33 11.11 10.62
N GLY A 342 -3.24 9.79 10.49
CA GLY A 342 -1.97 9.03 10.55
C GLY A 342 -1.31 8.82 11.91
N ALA A 343 -1.40 9.79 12.83
CA ALA A 343 -0.78 9.70 14.17
C ALA A 343 -1.64 8.90 15.16
N LYS A 344 -1.00 8.11 16.03
CA LYS A 344 -1.66 7.49 17.21
C LYS A 344 -2.29 8.53 18.14
N LYS A 345 -1.67 9.71 18.29
CA LYS A 345 -2.11 10.84 19.12
C LYS A 345 -1.89 12.16 18.38
N TRP A 346 -2.74 13.14 18.63
CA TRP A 346 -2.52 14.55 18.27
C TRP A 346 -2.47 15.43 19.52
N LYS A 347 -1.80 16.59 19.48
CA LYS A 347 -1.95 17.64 20.49
C LYS A 347 -3.37 18.24 20.39
N THR A 348 -3.97 18.52 21.53
CA THR A 348 -5.36 19.00 21.60
C THR A 348 -5.51 20.51 21.37
N THR A 349 -4.42 21.25 21.13
CA THR A 349 -4.36 22.72 21.02
C THR A 349 -5.40 23.29 20.05
N TYR A 350 -5.60 22.64 18.90
CA TYR A 350 -6.53 23.05 17.85
C TYR A 350 -7.75 22.12 17.71
N GLY A 351 -8.03 21.31 18.74
CA GLY A 351 -9.18 20.38 18.74
C GLY A 351 -9.05 19.18 17.79
N ILE A 352 -7.86 18.94 17.24
CA ILE A 352 -7.59 17.80 16.35
C ILE A 352 -7.72 16.49 17.13
N ASN A 353 -8.45 15.54 16.59
CA ASN A 353 -8.84 14.31 17.25
C ASN A 353 -8.34 13.10 16.45
N ALA A 354 -7.29 12.45 16.96
CA ALA A 354 -6.61 11.31 16.35
C ALA A 354 -7.53 10.13 15.96
N ASN A 355 -8.76 10.04 16.46
CA ASN A 355 -9.70 8.95 16.15
C ASN A 355 -10.53 9.19 14.88
N TYR A 356 -10.37 10.34 14.24
CA TYR A 356 -11.00 10.71 12.98
C TYR A 356 -9.94 11.13 11.95
N THR A 357 -10.31 11.12 10.68
CA THR A 357 -9.60 11.91 9.66
C THR A 357 -10.40 13.19 9.48
N GLN A 358 -9.75 14.33 9.64
CA GLN A 358 -10.42 15.64 9.72
C GLN A 358 -9.90 16.58 8.65
N ARG A 359 -10.76 17.46 8.14
CA ARG A 359 -10.45 18.44 7.09
C ARG A 359 -10.79 19.84 7.57
N TYR A 360 -9.85 20.75 7.37
CA TYR A 360 -9.93 22.11 7.85
C TYR A 360 -9.58 23.10 6.76
N HIS A 361 -10.09 24.33 6.91
CA HIS A 361 -9.48 25.52 6.31
C HIS A 361 -8.91 26.43 7.40
N VAL A 362 -7.91 27.22 7.03
CA VAL A 362 -7.39 28.32 7.85
C VAL A 362 -8.27 29.56 7.65
N ALA A 363 -8.80 30.12 8.73
CA ALA A 363 -9.44 31.43 8.73
C ALA A 363 -9.24 32.13 10.08
N ASN A 364 -8.94 33.43 10.04
CA ASN A 364 -8.81 34.28 11.25
C ASN A 364 -7.85 33.69 12.32
N LYS A 365 -6.68 33.18 11.88
CA LYS A 365 -5.68 32.50 12.73
C LYS A 365 -6.21 31.27 13.49
N LYS A 366 -7.15 30.55 12.90
CA LYS A 366 -7.71 29.30 13.46
C LYS A 366 -7.88 28.25 12.37
N LEU A 367 -7.77 26.98 12.75
CA LEU A 367 -8.35 25.89 11.99
C LEU A 367 -9.88 25.89 12.19
N VAL A 368 -10.62 25.88 11.08
CA VAL A 368 -12.07 25.74 11.05
C VAL A 368 -12.38 24.38 10.43
N LEU A 369 -13.12 23.53 11.16
CA LEU A 369 -13.42 22.15 10.73
C LEU A 369 -14.53 22.13 9.67
N ASP A 370 -14.18 21.74 8.45
CA ASP A 370 -15.14 21.59 7.34
C ASP A 370 -15.84 20.24 7.37
N SER A 371 -15.09 19.17 7.64
CA SER A 371 -15.63 17.81 7.68
C SER A 371 -14.73 16.86 8.47
N GLN A 372 -15.33 15.76 8.92
CA GLN A 372 -14.62 14.65 9.54
C GLN A 372 -15.21 13.32 9.07
N THR A 373 -14.36 12.31 8.91
CA THR A 373 -14.74 10.93 8.67
C THR A 373 -14.22 10.03 9.77
N SER A 374 -14.73 8.81 9.87
CA SER A 374 -13.98 7.72 10.51
C SER A 374 -12.53 7.71 9.99
N LEU A 375 -11.57 7.42 10.86
CA LEU A 375 -10.16 7.32 10.49
C LEU A 375 -9.97 6.48 9.22
N VAL A 376 -9.40 7.09 8.18
CA VAL A 376 -8.91 6.39 6.99
C VAL A 376 -7.41 6.15 7.12
N ASN A 377 -6.90 5.16 6.39
CA ASN A 377 -5.46 4.95 6.26
C ASN A 377 -4.87 6.05 5.35
N MET A 378 -4.08 6.95 5.92
CA MET A 378 -3.43 8.06 5.21
C MET A 378 -2.38 7.57 4.21
N GLY A 379 -1.85 6.35 4.37
CA GLY A 379 -0.93 5.70 3.45
C GLY A 379 -1.55 5.23 2.12
N GLN A 380 -2.88 5.26 1.97
CA GLN A 380 -3.56 4.70 0.78
C GLN A 380 -3.89 5.74 -0.29
N ALA A 381 -3.70 5.34 -1.57
CA ALA A 381 -4.01 6.18 -2.75
C ALA A 381 -5.41 6.82 -2.72
N SER A 382 -6.41 6.08 -2.23
CA SER A 382 -7.81 6.53 -2.13
C SER A 382 -8.01 7.69 -1.15
N SER A 383 -7.27 7.71 -0.04
CA SER A 383 -7.31 8.76 0.98
C SER A 383 -6.74 10.08 0.45
N PHE A 384 -5.62 10.01 -0.26
CA PHE A 384 -5.01 11.18 -0.91
C PHE A 384 -5.82 11.66 -2.11
N ALA A 385 -6.34 10.76 -2.95
CA ALA A 385 -7.24 11.12 -4.05
C ALA A 385 -8.51 11.83 -3.56
N SER A 386 -9.09 11.37 -2.45
CA SER A 386 -10.25 11.97 -1.79
C SER A 386 -9.95 13.38 -1.24
N PHE A 387 -8.74 13.62 -0.73
CA PHE A 387 -8.31 14.95 -0.29
C PHE A 387 -8.13 15.91 -1.47
N LEU A 388 -7.38 15.49 -2.49
CA LEU A 388 -7.17 16.23 -3.74
C LEU A 388 -8.50 16.61 -4.39
N GLN A 389 -9.40 15.64 -4.59
CA GLN A 389 -10.71 15.88 -5.19
C GLN A 389 -11.55 16.87 -4.36
N TRP A 390 -11.52 16.79 -3.03
CA TRP A 390 -12.27 17.71 -2.16
C TRP A 390 -11.74 19.14 -2.25
N GLY A 391 -10.43 19.35 -2.14
CA GLY A 391 -9.86 20.70 -2.23
C GLY A 391 -10.06 21.34 -3.59
N LEU A 392 -9.81 20.59 -4.67
CA LEU A 392 -9.99 21.05 -6.06
C LEU A 392 -11.45 21.38 -6.44
N THR A 393 -12.44 20.87 -5.69
CA THR A 393 -13.86 21.15 -5.93
C THR A 393 -14.46 22.16 -4.94
N SER A 394 -13.97 22.19 -3.70
CA SER A 394 -14.51 23.05 -2.63
C SER A 394 -13.78 24.40 -2.53
N TYR A 395 -12.50 24.44 -2.90
CA TYR A 395 -11.62 25.61 -2.84
C TYR A 395 -10.95 25.87 -4.20
N PRO A 396 -11.74 26.13 -5.27
CA PRO A 396 -11.20 26.37 -6.61
C PRO A 396 -10.35 27.65 -6.63
N ALA A 397 -9.15 27.54 -7.21
CA ALA A 397 -8.18 28.61 -7.31
C ALA A 397 -7.57 28.69 -8.72
N GLU A 398 -6.90 29.81 -9.02
CA GLU A 398 -6.06 29.94 -10.20
C GLU A 398 -4.81 29.06 -10.07
N LYS A 399 -4.08 29.24 -8.96
CA LYS A 399 -2.93 28.40 -8.58
C LYS A 399 -3.30 27.47 -7.44
N THR A 400 -2.71 26.29 -7.45
CA THR A 400 -2.90 25.31 -6.37
C THR A 400 -1.57 24.65 -6.03
N GLY A 401 -1.14 24.80 -4.78
CA GLY A 401 -0.02 24.06 -4.22
C GLY A 401 -0.52 22.84 -3.46
N VAL A 402 0.21 21.73 -3.51
CA VAL A 402 -0.04 20.53 -2.69
C VAL A 402 1.22 20.28 -1.86
N ILE A 403 1.09 20.08 -0.55
CA ILE A 403 2.20 19.70 0.33
C ILE A 403 1.90 18.32 0.92
N MET A 404 2.84 17.39 0.77
CA MET A 404 2.81 16.07 1.40
C MET A 404 3.75 16.11 2.60
N TRP A 405 3.19 16.00 3.80
CA TRP A 405 3.93 16.15 5.05
C TRP A 405 4.27 14.79 5.68
N ASN A 406 5.45 14.73 6.31
CA ASN A 406 6.05 13.60 7.04
C ASN A 406 6.75 12.53 6.19
N HIS A 407 7.78 11.94 6.82
CA HIS A 407 8.51 10.72 6.46
C HIS A 407 8.49 10.36 4.98
N GLY A 408 9.50 10.80 4.25
CA GLY A 408 9.79 10.28 2.91
C GLY A 408 10.76 9.10 2.96
N GLY A 409 10.86 8.36 1.87
CA GLY A 409 11.68 7.15 1.75
C GLY A 409 12.19 6.91 0.34
N ALA A 410 12.56 7.97 -0.37
CA ALA A 410 13.02 7.94 -1.76
C ALA A 410 12.09 7.12 -2.67
N MET A 411 12.59 6.03 -3.25
CA MET A 411 11.83 5.18 -4.16
C MET A 411 10.65 4.44 -3.52
N ARG A 412 10.59 4.32 -2.18
CA ARG A 412 9.44 3.70 -1.49
C ARG A 412 8.19 4.58 -1.59
N GLY A 413 8.21 5.77 -1.01
CA GLY A 413 7.02 6.63 -0.86
C GLY A 413 7.14 7.62 0.30
N VAL A 414 6.01 8.18 0.71
CA VAL A 414 5.89 9.28 1.71
C VAL A 414 4.72 9.06 2.67
N CYS A 415 4.54 9.91 3.70
CA CYS A 415 3.36 9.97 4.56
C CYS A 415 2.99 8.63 5.25
N TYR A 416 3.81 8.20 6.21
CA TYR A 416 3.65 6.91 6.90
C TYR A 416 2.55 6.97 7.98
N ASP A 417 1.57 6.06 7.93
CA ASP A 417 0.44 6.00 8.85
C ASP A 417 0.72 5.06 10.04
N GLU A 418 1.10 5.68 11.15
CA GLU A 418 1.44 5.05 12.43
C GLU A 418 0.26 4.27 13.06
N LYS A 419 -0.99 4.59 12.68
CA LYS A 419 -2.18 3.84 13.11
C LYS A 419 -2.48 2.62 12.23
N ASN A 420 -1.96 2.56 11.00
CA ASN A 420 -2.24 1.50 10.03
C ASN A 420 -1.09 0.51 9.83
N SER A 421 -0.18 0.40 10.81
CA SER A 421 1.03 -0.44 10.78
C SER A 421 2.16 0.13 9.91
N ASP A 422 2.35 1.46 9.97
CA ASP A 422 3.41 2.20 9.28
C ASP A 422 3.33 2.05 7.74
N ASP A 423 2.09 1.97 7.25
CA ASP A 423 1.72 1.93 5.84
C ASP A 423 1.89 3.31 5.20
N CYS A 424 2.51 3.40 4.03
CA CYS A 424 2.97 4.66 3.45
C CYS A 424 2.48 4.82 2.02
N LEU A 425 2.18 6.06 1.61
CA LEU A 425 1.81 6.38 0.22
C LEU A 425 2.98 6.07 -0.71
N LEU A 426 2.94 4.88 -1.32
CA LEU A 426 3.95 4.44 -2.28
C LEU A 426 3.98 5.41 -3.47
N ASN A 427 5.13 5.58 -4.12
CA ASN A 427 5.24 6.48 -5.27
C ASN A 427 4.25 6.13 -6.42
N SER A 428 3.96 4.84 -6.60
CA SER A 428 2.90 4.35 -7.50
C SER A 428 1.48 4.73 -7.06
N GLU A 429 1.25 4.87 -5.76
CA GLU A 429 -0.03 5.27 -5.17
C GLU A 429 -0.24 6.78 -5.19
N VAL A 430 0.81 7.59 -4.96
CA VAL A 430 0.79 9.04 -5.20
C VAL A 430 0.41 9.31 -6.66
N LYS A 431 1.07 8.65 -7.62
CA LYS A 431 0.76 8.71 -9.06
C LYS A 431 -0.67 8.28 -9.38
N SER A 432 -1.15 7.21 -8.74
CA SER A 432 -2.54 6.71 -8.89
C SER A 432 -3.56 7.71 -8.33
N ALA A 433 -3.28 8.32 -7.19
CA ALA A 433 -4.14 9.29 -6.52
C ALA A 433 -4.28 10.59 -7.31
N LEU A 434 -3.16 11.11 -7.85
CA LEU A 434 -3.15 12.28 -8.74
C LEU A 434 -3.98 12.03 -9.99
N SER A 435 -3.75 10.90 -10.68
CA SER A 435 -4.53 10.47 -11.84
C SER A 435 -6.03 10.39 -11.53
N THR A 436 -6.39 9.74 -10.42
CA THR A 436 -7.78 9.59 -9.95
C THR A 436 -8.43 10.94 -9.65
N ALA A 437 -7.71 11.84 -8.97
CA ALA A 437 -8.23 13.16 -8.61
C ALA A 437 -8.43 14.05 -9.84
N PHE A 438 -7.50 14.05 -10.79
CA PHE A 438 -7.65 14.78 -12.07
C PHE A 438 -8.83 14.23 -12.87
N ALA A 439 -8.95 12.91 -13.01
CA ALA A 439 -10.08 12.27 -13.70
C ALA A 439 -11.43 12.59 -13.05
N ASN A 440 -11.53 12.47 -11.71
CA ASN A 440 -12.77 12.72 -10.97
C ASN A 440 -13.18 14.20 -10.94
N THR A 441 -12.24 15.13 -11.12
CA THR A 441 -12.51 16.58 -11.19
C THR A 441 -12.66 17.11 -12.63
N GLY A 442 -12.36 16.27 -13.64
CA GLY A 442 -12.25 16.71 -15.03
C GLY A 442 -11.07 17.66 -15.29
N ARG A 443 -10.10 17.76 -14.38
CA ARG A 443 -8.98 18.70 -14.49
C ARG A 443 -7.96 18.20 -15.51
N THR A 444 -7.61 19.07 -16.45
CA THR A 444 -6.56 18.85 -17.46
C THR A 444 -5.35 19.78 -17.27
N ALA A 445 -5.55 20.96 -16.71
CA ALA A 445 -4.49 21.90 -16.38
C ALA A 445 -3.68 21.42 -15.17
N LYS A 446 -2.35 21.60 -15.21
CA LYS A 446 -1.45 21.33 -14.08
C LYS A 446 -1.85 22.12 -12.82
N LEU A 447 -1.41 21.63 -11.68
CA LEU A 447 -1.31 22.35 -10.41
C LEU A 447 0.02 23.11 -10.39
N GLU A 448 0.18 24.10 -9.50
CA GLU A 448 1.36 24.98 -9.53
C GLU A 448 2.59 24.26 -8.96
N PHE A 449 2.51 23.70 -7.75
CA PHE A 449 3.62 22.95 -7.18
C PHE A 449 3.16 21.75 -6.34
N ILE A 450 4.05 20.74 -6.26
CA ILE A 450 4.01 19.72 -5.20
C ILE A 450 5.22 19.88 -4.29
N GLY A 451 4.96 20.03 -3.00
CA GLY A 451 5.97 20.03 -1.94
C GLY A 451 6.01 18.68 -1.25
N TYR A 452 7.21 18.20 -0.97
CA TYR A 452 7.47 17.07 -0.09
C TYR A 452 8.22 17.59 1.13
N ASP A 453 7.50 17.84 2.21
CA ASP A 453 8.05 18.17 3.54
C ASP A 453 8.39 16.84 4.22
N ALA A 454 9.41 16.18 3.66
CA ALA A 454 9.62 14.74 3.75
C ALA A 454 10.97 14.30 3.16
N CYS A 455 11.80 13.70 4.03
CA CYS A 455 13.11 13.10 3.72
C CYS A 455 13.24 12.43 2.34
N LEU A 456 14.34 12.71 1.63
CA LEU A 456 14.80 11.95 0.46
C LEU A 456 13.87 11.96 -0.77
N MET A 457 12.87 12.84 -0.82
CA MET A 457 11.86 12.80 -1.89
C MET A 457 12.29 13.47 -3.22
N SER A 458 13.42 14.19 -3.26
CA SER A 458 13.96 14.77 -4.51
C SER A 458 14.64 13.72 -5.38
N VAL A 459 13.86 12.76 -5.89
CA VAL A 459 14.35 11.71 -6.81
C VAL A 459 13.80 11.97 -8.20
N GLN A 460 14.63 11.81 -9.24
CA GLN A 460 14.22 12.06 -10.63
C GLN A 460 12.96 11.29 -11.06
N ASP A 461 12.71 10.12 -10.49
CA ASP A 461 11.58 9.25 -10.81
C ASP A 461 10.27 9.78 -10.19
N VAL A 462 10.37 10.46 -9.06
CA VAL A 462 9.27 11.21 -8.42
C VAL A 462 8.98 12.48 -9.21
N ALA A 463 10.02 13.22 -9.61
CA ALA A 463 9.88 14.37 -10.49
C ALA A 463 9.27 14.01 -11.86
N GLU A 464 9.57 12.83 -12.41
CA GLU A 464 9.03 12.36 -13.70
C GLU A 464 7.51 12.22 -13.66
N PHE A 465 6.95 11.48 -12.70
CA PHE A 465 5.50 11.32 -12.66
C PHE A 465 4.79 12.60 -12.22
N ASN A 466 5.40 13.40 -11.34
CA ASN A 466 4.84 14.70 -10.94
C ASN A 466 4.83 15.72 -12.09
N SER A 467 5.76 15.64 -13.05
CA SER A 467 5.77 16.51 -14.22
C SER A 467 4.54 16.40 -15.12
N GLN A 468 3.70 15.37 -14.93
CA GLN A 468 2.42 15.21 -15.60
C GLN A 468 1.32 16.07 -14.95
N TYR A 469 1.45 16.37 -13.65
CA TYR A 469 0.41 17.01 -12.82
C TYR A 469 0.79 18.39 -12.29
N PHE A 470 2.08 18.74 -12.21
CA PHE A 470 2.58 19.96 -11.57
C PHE A 470 3.51 20.78 -12.46
N ASN A 471 3.59 22.11 -12.23
CA ASN A 471 4.59 22.98 -12.86
C ASN A 471 5.94 22.90 -12.13
N TYR A 472 5.92 22.86 -10.80
CA TYR A 472 7.11 22.76 -9.94
C TYR A 472 7.04 21.59 -8.94
N MET A 473 8.18 21.17 -8.42
CA MET A 473 8.29 20.26 -7.27
C MET A 473 9.34 20.78 -6.28
N ILE A 474 9.07 20.73 -4.97
CA ILE A 474 10.03 21.02 -3.89
C ILE A 474 10.29 19.72 -3.11
N ALA A 475 11.54 19.39 -2.83
CA ALA A 475 11.91 18.25 -1.98
C ALA A 475 13.39 18.29 -1.54
N SER A 476 13.75 17.52 -0.51
CA SER A 476 15.13 17.26 -0.11
C SER A 476 15.75 16.05 -0.83
N GLU A 477 17.06 16.11 -1.08
CA GLU A 477 17.88 14.96 -1.45
C GLU A 477 18.22 14.06 -0.25
N GLU A 478 18.35 14.66 0.94
CA GLU A 478 18.73 14.05 2.23
C GLU A 478 17.52 13.91 3.18
N SER A 479 17.76 13.30 4.34
CA SER A 479 16.90 13.37 5.52
C SER A 479 16.59 14.82 5.90
N GLU A 480 15.30 15.15 6.03
CA GLU A 480 14.85 16.47 6.48
C GLU A 480 14.84 16.57 8.02
N SER A 481 14.73 17.79 8.53
CA SER A 481 14.57 18.03 9.96
C SER A 481 13.20 17.55 10.44
N GLY A 482 13.10 17.07 11.68
CA GLY A 482 11.79 16.76 12.27
C GLY A 482 10.88 17.98 12.41
N TYR A 483 11.46 19.19 12.44
CA TYR A 483 10.74 20.47 12.46
C TYR A 483 10.15 20.88 11.10
N GLY A 484 10.32 20.08 10.05
CA GLY A 484 9.80 20.40 8.72
C GLY A 484 10.36 21.70 8.15
N TRP A 485 9.53 22.39 7.36
CA TRP A 485 9.83 23.69 6.75
C TRP A 485 9.45 24.87 7.65
N ASP A 486 10.12 26.01 7.50
CA ASP A 486 9.69 27.30 8.08
C ASP A 486 8.37 27.72 7.41
N TYR A 487 7.23 27.50 8.05
CA TYR A 487 5.93 27.78 7.43
C TYR A 487 5.55 29.25 7.47
N ASP A 488 6.00 30.03 8.46
CA ASP A 488 5.48 31.38 8.67
C ASP A 488 6.13 32.42 7.74
N THR A 489 7.41 32.26 7.36
CA THR A 489 8.06 33.08 6.33
C THR A 489 7.41 32.93 4.95
N TRP A 490 7.27 31.71 4.41
CA TRP A 490 6.76 31.57 3.04
C TRP A 490 5.24 31.77 2.94
N VAL A 491 4.48 31.61 4.02
CA VAL A 491 3.06 31.97 4.07
C VAL A 491 2.87 33.49 4.14
N ASP A 492 3.78 34.26 4.76
CA ASP A 492 3.78 35.73 4.60
C ASP A 492 4.08 36.12 3.14
N ASP A 493 5.05 35.49 2.48
CA ASP A 493 5.33 35.69 1.05
C ASP A 493 4.11 35.37 0.14
N LEU A 494 3.33 34.34 0.50
CA LEU A 494 2.07 33.97 -0.15
C LEU A 494 0.98 35.05 0.06
N TYR A 495 0.81 35.52 1.30
CA TYR A 495 -0.18 36.56 1.64
C TYR A 495 0.19 37.94 1.06
N ALA A 496 1.48 38.25 0.97
CA ALA A 496 2.04 39.38 0.24
C ALA A 496 1.97 39.24 -1.29
N LYS A 497 1.41 38.12 -1.80
CA LYS A 497 1.18 37.81 -3.22
C LYS A 497 2.45 37.88 -4.08
N LYS A 498 3.58 37.45 -3.53
CA LYS A 498 4.84 37.39 -4.27
C LYS A 498 4.79 36.34 -5.39
N SER A 499 5.78 36.36 -6.27
CA SER A 499 5.83 35.43 -7.41
C SER A 499 6.03 33.99 -6.93
N THR A 500 5.57 33.01 -7.73
CA THR A 500 5.72 31.58 -7.41
C THR A 500 7.16 31.23 -7.05
N THR A 501 8.13 31.61 -7.90
CA THR A 501 9.55 31.30 -7.68
C THR A 501 10.15 32.05 -6.49
N THR A 502 9.57 33.18 -6.06
CA THR A 502 9.91 33.82 -4.79
C THR A 502 9.46 32.96 -3.61
N ILE A 503 8.20 32.50 -3.61
CA ILE A 503 7.64 31.65 -2.55
C ILE A 503 8.40 30.31 -2.47
N LEU A 504 8.63 29.65 -3.61
CA LEU A 504 9.41 28.40 -3.68
C LEU A 504 10.86 28.61 -3.19
N LYS A 505 11.46 29.78 -3.42
CA LYS A 505 12.79 30.11 -2.89
C LYS A 505 12.74 30.34 -1.37
N ALA A 506 11.71 31.01 -0.85
CA ALA A 506 11.54 31.22 0.58
C ALA A 506 11.46 29.90 1.36
N VAL A 507 10.73 28.90 0.84
CA VAL A 507 10.69 27.54 1.39
C VAL A 507 12.12 26.94 1.51
N VAL A 508 12.89 27.02 0.42
CA VAL A 508 14.26 26.47 0.36
C VAL A 508 15.26 27.25 1.24
N ASP A 509 15.14 28.56 1.30
CA ASP A 509 16.02 29.42 2.11
C ASP A 509 15.73 29.25 3.60
N GLY A 510 14.46 29.36 4.03
CA GLY A 510 14.05 29.25 5.43
C GLY A 510 14.39 27.89 6.03
N PHE A 511 14.05 26.80 5.33
CA PHE A 511 14.39 25.43 5.75
C PHE A 511 15.89 25.25 6.03
N ILE A 512 16.76 25.78 5.17
CA ILE A 512 18.23 25.69 5.30
C ILE A 512 18.77 26.71 6.32
N GLN A 513 18.11 27.85 6.52
CA GLN A 513 18.52 28.85 7.50
C GLN A 513 18.25 28.39 8.93
N ASP A 514 17.02 27.98 9.24
CA ASP A 514 16.60 27.71 10.62
C ASP A 514 17.21 26.40 11.15
N ASN A 515 17.12 25.34 10.33
CA ASN A 515 17.72 24.05 10.65
C ASN A 515 19.25 24.05 10.51
N GLY A 516 19.82 24.93 9.69
CA GLY A 516 21.27 25.06 9.48
C GLY A 516 21.98 26.04 10.40
N GLY A 517 21.23 26.91 11.09
CA GLY A 517 21.73 27.88 12.07
C GLY A 517 21.70 27.38 13.52
N THR A 518 20.69 26.58 13.89
CA THR A 518 20.39 26.27 15.30
C THR A 518 20.68 24.81 15.70
N TYR A 519 20.66 23.86 14.77
CA TYR A 519 20.70 22.42 15.10
C TYR A 519 21.76 21.61 14.33
N SER A 520 22.60 20.92 15.10
CA SER A 520 23.67 19.99 14.68
C SER A 520 24.95 20.60 14.07
N SER A 521 26.09 20.12 14.56
CA SER A 521 27.43 20.38 14.03
C SER A 521 27.76 19.65 12.72
N SER A 522 26.83 18.86 12.17
CA SER A 522 26.97 18.21 10.86
C SER A 522 26.41 19.03 9.69
N ASN A 523 25.27 19.72 9.88
CA ASN A 523 24.58 20.55 8.89
C ASN A 523 24.55 19.93 7.46
N ASN A 524 23.91 18.78 7.31
CA ASN A 524 23.82 18.01 6.06
C ASN A 524 22.53 18.26 5.24
N GLN A 525 21.69 19.22 5.62
CA GLN A 525 20.38 19.44 4.98
C GLN A 525 20.51 19.83 3.50
N THR A 526 19.48 19.53 2.72
CA THR A 526 19.34 19.92 1.30
C THR A 526 17.90 20.31 1.04
N LEU A 527 17.63 21.33 0.23
CA LEU A 527 16.32 21.49 -0.39
C LEU A 527 16.48 22.14 -1.76
N ALA A 528 15.63 21.73 -2.70
CA ALA A 528 15.62 22.28 -4.04
C ALA A 528 14.18 22.43 -4.55
N TYR A 529 13.97 23.36 -5.47
CA TYR A 529 12.78 23.37 -6.31
C TYR A 529 13.12 23.15 -7.79
N LEU A 530 12.30 22.31 -8.41
CA LEU A 530 12.46 21.79 -9.75
C LEU A 530 11.42 22.41 -10.69
N ASN A 531 11.85 22.88 -11.85
CA ASN A 531 10.97 23.34 -12.92
C ASN A 531 10.63 22.16 -13.85
N LEU A 532 9.45 21.56 -13.62
CA LEU A 532 9.06 20.31 -14.25
C LEU A 532 8.71 20.44 -15.74
N ALA A 533 8.72 21.66 -16.31
CA ALA A 533 8.64 21.85 -17.76
C ALA A 533 9.86 21.22 -18.48
N TYR A 534 11.03 21.21 -17.84
CA TYR A 534 12.27 20.67 -18.41
C TYR A 534 12.45 19.16 -18.17
N MET A 535 11.58 18.53 -17.38
CA MET A 535 11.70 17.13 -16.98
C MET A 535 11.79 16.15 -18.17
N ALA A 536 11.02 16.40 -19.24
CA ALA A 536 11.06 15.58 -20.45
C ALA A 536 12.39 15.70 -21.21
N ALA A 537 13.01 16.90 -21.23
CA ALA A 537 14.31 17.12 -21.86
C ALA A 537 15.43 16.43 -21.08
N TYR A 538 15.41 16.57 -19.74
CA TYR A 538 16.33 15.87 -18.83
C TYR A 538 16.21 14.35 -18.98
N LYS A 539 14.99 13.80 -18.95
CA LYS A 539 14.73 12.36 -19.13
C LYS A 539 15.28 11.83 -20.46
N ASN A 540 15.08 12.56 -21.56
CA ASN A 540 15.56 12.15 -22.88
C ASN A 540 17.09 12.21 -22.99
N ALA A 541 17.74 13.23 -22.42
CA ALA A 541 19.18 13.30 -22.32
C ALA A 541 19.74 12.14 -21.48
N TRP A 542 19.12 11.85 -20.33
CA TRP A 542 19.56 10.77 -19.45
C TRP A 542 19.44 9.40 -20.08
N GLU A 543 18.29 9.06 -20.66
CA GLU A 543 18.05 7.78 -21.32
C GLU A 543 19.02 7.56 -22.50
N THR A 544 19.39 8.65 -23.21
CA THR A 544 20.40 8.61 -24.28
C THR A 544 21.81 8.37 -23.73
N MET A 545 22.18 9.05 -22.65
CA MET A 545 23.46 8.83 -21.95
C MET A 545 23.55 7.40 -21.40
N ALA A 546 22.46 6.86 -20.84
CA ALA A 546 22.38 5.50 -20.34
C ALA A 546 22.63 4.45 -21.45
N THR A 547 22.08 4.63 -22.65
CA THR A 547 22.39 3.76 -23.81
C THR A 547 23.88 3.76 -24.16
N LYS A 548 24.56 4.91 -24.04
CA LYS A 548 26.00 5.03 -24.34
C LYS A 548 26.87 4.47 -23.22
N LEU A 549 26.48 4.69 -21.96
CA LEU A 549 27.12 4.07 -20.80
C LEU A 549 26.99 2.54 -20.84
N ALA A 550 25.86 1.99 -21.30
CA ALA A 550 25.70 0.54 -21.50
C ALA A 550 26.82 -0.07 -22.34
N SER A 551 27.28 0.62 -23.40
CA SER A 551 28.38 0.15 -24.27
C SER A 551 29.77 0.19 -23.63
N LYS A 552 29.89 0.75 -22.41
CA LYS A 552 31.12 0.78 -21.60
C LYS A 552 31.13 -0.27 -20.49
N LEU A 553 29.98 -0.86 -20.16
CA LEU A 553 29.83 -1.74 -19.00
C LEU A 553 29.89 -3.21 -19.39
N THR A 554 30.61 -3.99 -18.59
CA THR A 554 30.82 -5.43 -18.76
C THR A 554 30.78 -6.13 -17.40
N SER A 555 30.53 -7.45 -17.39
CA SER A 555 30.63 -8.25 -16.16
C SER A 555 32.01 -8.16 -15.50
N SER A 556 33.08 -7.93 -16.29
CA SER A 556 34.45 -7.78 -15.80
C SER A 556 34.75 -6.40 -15.20
N ASN A 557 34.02 -5.34 -15.56
CA ASN A 557 34.23 -3.99 -15.02
C ASN A 557 33.10 -3.49 -14.07
N LYS A 558 32.03 -4.27 -13.89
CA LYS A 558 30.93 -4.03 -12.91
C LYS A 558 31.44 -3.55 -11.56
N ASN A 559 32.46 -4.20 -10.99
CA ASN A 559 32.97 -3.85 -9.66
C ASN A 559 33.64 -2.46 -9.67
N SER A 560 34.47 -2.16 -10.67
CA SER A 560 35.11 -0.85 -10.83
C SER A 560 34.08 0.26 -11.09
N PHE A 561 32.97 -0.04 -11.78
CA PHE A 561 31.88 0.92 -11.96
C PHE A 561 31.13 1.18 -10.64
N ASN A 562 30.83 0.14 -9.86
CA ASN A 562 30.21 0.32 -8.54
C ASN A 562 31.14 1.07 -7.56
N THR A 563 32.47 0.96 -7.69
CA THR A 563 33.42 1.83 -6.97
C THR A 563 33.29 3.30 -7.40
N LEU A 564 33.08 3.59 -8.69
CA LEU A 564 32.78 4.96 -9.15
C LEU A 564 31.46 5.46 -8.54
N VAL A 565 30.38 4.67 -8.58
CA VAL A 565 29.09 5.06 -7.99
C VAL A 565 29.22 5.29 -6.48
N LYS A 566 29.97 4.46 -5.74
CA LYS A 566 30.26 4.66 -4.30
C LYS A 566 31.13 5.87 -3.98
N SER A 567 31.74 6.53 -4.98
CA SER A 567 32.49 7.78 -4.80
C SER A 567 31.68 9.05 -5.03
N VAL A 568 30.42 8.92 -5.46
CA VAL A 568 29.46 10.02 -5.63
C VAL A 568 28.97 10.48 -4.24
N LYS A 569 28.38 11.68 -4.14
CA LYS A 569 27.57 12.09 -2.99
C LYS A 569 26.31 11.19 -2.89
N HIS A 570 26.15 10.50 -1.76
CA HIS A 570 24.95 9.74 -1.38
C HIS A 570 24.26 10.37 -0.16
N TYR A 571 23.06 9.86 0.15
CA TYR A 571 22.13 10.43 1.12
C TYR A 571 21.50 9.39 2.05
N ALA A 572 21.24 9.79 3.30
CA ALA A 572 20.65 9.01 4.39
C ALA A 572 21.28 7.63 4.69
N ASP A 573 22.53 7.40 4.27
CA ASP A 573 23.22 6.13 4.46
C ASP A 573 24.75 6.33 4.49
N SER A 574 25.42 5.77 5.50
CA SER A 574 26.89 5.78 5.60
C SER A 574 27.57 4.66 4.81
N ASP A 575 26.82 3.58 4.54
CA ASP A 575 27.30 2.30 4.04
C ASP A 575 26.73 1.98 2.65
N TYR A 576 25.83 2.85 2.16
CA TYR A 576 25.15 2.80 0.86
C TYR A 576 24.22 1.58 0.70
N THR A 577 23.56 1.15 1.79
CA THR A 577 22.85 -0.14 1.89
C THR A 577 21.33 -0.11 1.75
N TYR A 578 20.67 1.00 2.05
CA TYR A 578 19.22 1.05 2.29
C TYR A 578 18.45 1.80 1.20
N PHE A 579 18.75 3.09 0.97
CA PHE A 579 18.04 3.91 -0.03
C PHE A 579 18.66 3.83 -1.43
N GLY A 580 19.99 3.68 -1.54
CA GLY A 580 20.70 3.63 -2.82
C GLY A 580 20.61 4.92 -3.65
N THR A 581 20.40 6.07 -3.00
CA THR A 581 20.22 7.38 -3.63
C THR A 581 21.48 8.23 -3.63
N PHE A 582 21.87 8.71 -4.82
CA PHE A 582 23.05 9.53 -5.06
C PHE A 582 22.73 10.76 -5.93
N ASP A 583 23.56 11.80 -5.85
CA ASP A 583 23.42 13.03 -6.63
C ASP A 583 23.67 12.82 -8.14
N ALA A 584 22.69 13.19 -8.98
CA ALA A 584 22.76 12.95 -10.42
C ALA A 584 23.89 13.73 -11.13
N LYS A 585 24.20 14.94 -10.67
CA LYS A 585 25.15 15.87 -11.31
C LYS A 585 26.58 15.57 -10.90
N ASP A 586 26.83 15.26 -9.63
CA ASP A 586 28.11 14.74 -9.15
C ASP A 586 28.46 13.41 -9.84
N PHE A 587 27.48 12.51 -10.02
CA PHE A 587 27.69 11.30 -10.84
C PHE A 587 28.09 11.63 -12.28
N VAL A 588 27.39 12.52 -12.97
CA VAL A 588 27.74 12.87 -14.37
C VAL A 588 29.10 13.55 -14.48
N ASN A 589 29.46 14.40 -13.51
CA ASN A 589 30.79 15.01 -13.43
C ASN A 589 31.89 13.94 -13.26
N LYS A 590 31.70 13.00 -12.30
CA LYS A 590 32.64 11.89 -12.06
C LYS A 590 32.70 10.90 -13.22
N LEU A 591 31.58 10.70 -13.93
CA LEU A 591 31.51 9.88 -15.14
C LEU A 591 32.26 10.55 -16.31
N ALA A 592 32.13 11.87 -16.48
CA ALA A 592 32.85 12.64 -17.49
C ALA A 592 34.37 12.65 -17.23
N ALA A 593 34.79 12.71 -15.97
CA ALA A 593 36.20 12.64 -15.59
C ALA A 593 36.83 11.24 -15.74
N ASN A 594 36.04 10.17 -15.83
CA ASN A 594 36.54 8.80 -15.81
C ASN A 594 36.88 8.26 -17.22
N SER A 595 38.15 7.99 -17.48
CA SER A 595 38.64 7.49 -18.78
C SER A 595 38.05 6.15 -19.25
N THR A 596 37.63 5.28 -18.33
CA THR A 596 37.01 3.98 -18.65
C THR A 596 35.52 4.13 -18.99
N PHE A 597 34.79 4.88 -18.17
CA PHE A 597 33.32 4.89 -18.16
C PHE A 597 32.67 6.10 -18.86
N ASN A 598 33.43 7.14 -19.21
CA ASN A 598 32.90 8.32 -19.91
C ASN A 598 32.18 7.91 -21.23
N PRO A 599 30.87 8.19 -21.37
CA PRO A 599 30.08 7.85 -22.56
C PRO A 599 30.36 8.76 -23.78
N GLY A 600 31.07 9.88 -23.57
CA GLY A 600 31.36 10.94 -24.53
C GLY A 600 30.80 12.28 -24.02
N SER A 601 31.60 13.35 -24.14
CA SER A 601 31.27 14.69 -23.63
C SER A 601 29.95 15.24 -24.18
N THR A 602 29.57 14.90 -25.41
CA THR A 602 28.27 15.25 -26.00
C THR A 602 27.09 14.80 -25.11
N TYR A 603 27.18 13.61 -24.50
CA TYR A 603 26.09 13.04 -23.71
C TYR A 603 26.09 13.54 -22.27
N THR A 604 27.27 13.65 -21.64
CA THR A 604 27.39 14.21 -20.28
C THR A 604 26.98 15.68 -20.27
N ASN A 605 27.39 16.46 -21.26
CA ASN A 605 27.05 17.88 -21.35
C ASN A 605 25.55 18.08 -21.64
N ALA A 606 24.94 17.25 -22.49
CA ALA A 606 23.49 17.30 -22.73
C ALA A 606 22.69 17.05 -21.44
N VAL A 607 23.12 16.09 -20.61
CA VAL A 607 22.50 15.84 -19.30
C VAL A 607 22.72 16.99 -18.34
N LEU A 608 23.95 17.52 -18.20
CA LEU A 608 24.25 18.64 -17.32
C LEU A 608 23.49 19.93 -17.72
N SER A 609 23.35 20.21 -19.02
CA SER A 609 22.56 21.32 -19.52
C SER A 609 21.07 21.15 -19.22
N ALA A 610 20.52 19.95 -19.36
CA ALA A 610 19.11 19.70 -19.04
C ALA A 610 18.85 19.69 -17.51
N PHE A 611 19.80 19.20 -16.72
CA PHE A 611 19.78 19.25 -15.25
C PHE A 611 19.73 20.70 -14.76
N ASN A 612 20.59 21.57 -15.29
CA ASN A 612 20.65 22.99 -14.87
C ASN A 612 19.41 23.81 -15.27
N ASN A 613 18.53 23.28 -16.14
CA ASN A 613 17.21 23.88 -16.40
C ASN A 613 16.10 23.24 -15.53
N LEU A 614 16.27 21.97 -15.15
CA LEU A 614 15.32 21.24 -14.29
C LEU A 614 15.46 21.67 -12.83
N VAL A 615 16.67 21.73 -12.27
CA VAL A 615 16.90 22.28 -10.93
C VAL A 615 17.08 23.78 -11.06
N GLU A 616 15.99 24.52 -10.86
CA GLU A 616 15.99 25.99 -11.00
C GLU A 616 16.62 26.67 -9.77
N TYR A 617 16.43 26.09 -8.58
CA TYR A 617 17.14 26.50 -7.37
C TYR A 617 17.39 25.33 -6.42
N SER A 618 18.56 25.34 -5.77
CA SER A 618 18.98 24.39 -4.73
C SER A 618 19.79 25.09 -3.67
N SER A 619 19.53 24.82 -2.40
CA SER A 619 20.34 25.25 -1.26
C SER A 619 20.68 24.06 -0.36
N CYS A 620 21.80 24.14 0.35
CA CYS A 620 22.29 23.03 1.16
C CYS A 620 23.12 23.49 2.36
N GLY A 621 23.17 22.65 3.38
CA GLY A 621 23.96 22.82 4.58
C GLY A 621 25.46 22.68 4.36
N ARG A 622 26.26 23.15 5.31
CA ARG A 622 27.74 23.18 5.18
C ARG A 622 28.40 21.80 5.03
N GLY A 623 27.76 20.72 5.49
CA GLY A 623 28.19 19.33 5.31
C GLY A 623 27.67 18.67 4.03
N ALA A 624 26.65 19.24 3.38
CA ALA A 624 26.06 18.76 2.13
C ALA A 624 26.88 19.18 0.88
N GLY A 625 28.21 19.11 0.97
CA GLY A 625 29.10 19.39 -0.16
C GLY A 625 28.86 18.43 -1.33
N ASN A 626 28.78 18.99 -2.54
CA ASN A 626 28.42 18.31 -3.80
C ASN A 626 26.97 17.79 -3.86
N SER A 627 26.05 18.40 -3.10
CA SER A 627 24.61 18.30 -3.33
C SER A 627 24.15 19.38 -4.30
N TYR A 628 23.40 18.99 -5.33
CA TYR A 628 22.97 19.84 -6.44
C TYR A 628 21.45 19.81 -6.68
N GLY A 629 20.66 19.19 -5.81
CA GLY A 629 19.21 19.30 -5.74
C GLY A 629 18.39 18.13 -6.31
N LEU A 630 19.01 17.06 -6.82
CA LEU A 630 18.26 15.93 -7.42
C LEU A 630 19.00 14.58 -7.37
N CYS A 631 18.40 13.64 -6.64
CA CYS A 631 18.85 12.26 -6.49
C CYS A 631 18.45 11.33 -7.63
N MET A 632 19.19 10.23 -7.70
CA MET A 632 18.95 9.07 -8.54
C MET A 632 19.17 7.76 -7.80
N PHE A 633 18.47 6.71 -8.21
CA PHE A 633 18.63 5.37 -7.64
C PHE A 633 19.69 4.54 -8.37
N TRP A 634 20.58 3.90 -7.61
CA TRP A 634 21.41 2.77 -8.05
C TRP A 634 21.67 1.79 -6.91
N SER A 635 21.51 0.49 -7.19
CA SER A 635 21.83 -0.57 -6.24
C SER A 635 23.35 -0.75 -6.10
N VAL A 636 23.95 -0.29 -4.99
CA VAL A 636 25.36 -0.57 -4.66
C VAL A 636 25.54 -1.60 -3.52
N SER A 637 24.45 -2.22 -3.07
CA SER A 637 24.43 -3.31 -2.08
C SER A 637 23.39 -4.38 -2.45
N SER A 638 23.58 -5.61 -1.97
CA SER A 638 22.60 -6.71 -2.15
C SER A 638 21.33 -6.54 -1.30
N TYR A 639 21.26 -5.51 -0.44
CA TYR A 639 20.06 -5.12 0.29
C TYR A 639 19.17 -4.24 -0.61
N CYS A 640 19.76 -3.21 -1.25
CA CYS A 640 19.12 -2.44 -2.34
C CYS A 640 18.66 -3.34 -3.49
N ALA A 641 19.45 -4.37 -3.82
CA ALA A 641 19.23 -5.26 -4.97
C ALA A 641 17.98 -6.14 -4.89
N LYS A 642 17.26 -6.19 -3.76
CA LYS A 642 16.08 -7.06 -3.56
C LYS A 642 14.82 -6.66 -4.35
N GLY A 643 14.97 -5.76 -5.33
CA GLY A 643 14.08 -5.65 -6.50
C GLY A 643 12.68 -5.05 -6.28
N THR A 644 12.29 -4.73 -5.05
CA THR A 644 10.93 -4.28 -4.70
C THR A 644 10.59 -2.83 -5.07
N TYR A 645 11.60 -1.97 -5.27
CA TYR A 645 11.39 -0.51 -5.33
C TYR A 645 11.81 0.20 -6.63
N TYR A 646 12.42 -0.51 -7.60
CA TYR A 646 12.83 0.06 -8.90
C TYR A 646 12.31 -0.75 -10.10
N THR A 647 11.04 -1.13 -10.05
CA THR A 647 10.36 -1.93 -11.08
C THR A 647 9.83 -1.07 -12.23
N ALA A 648 9.35 -1.74 -13.30
CA ALA A 648 8.76 -1.07 -14.47
C ALA A 648 7.48 -0.25 -14.19
N SER A 649 6.83 -0.40 -13.02
CA SER A 649 5.69 0.44 -12.62
C SER A 649 6.11 1.68 -11.82
N GLN A 650 7.33 1.70 -11.27
CA GLN A 650 7.86 2.76 -10.41
C GLN A 650 8.74 3.77 -11.19
N THR A 651 9.34 3.38 -12.31
CA THR A 651 10.20 4.25 -13.13
C THR A 651 9.91 4.16 -14.62
N ASN A 652 9.89 5.33 -15.27
CA ASN A 652 9.82 5.48 -16.72
C ASN A 652 11.23 5.62 -17.36
N PHE A 653 12.32 5.57 -16.59
CA PHE A 653 13.70 5.56 -17.10
C PHE A 653 14.11 4.13 -17.47
N SER A 654 13.60 3.66 -18.62
CA SER A 654 13.81 2.32 -19.18
C SER A 654 15.27 1.91 -19.30
N ASN A 655 16.12 2.74 -19.90
CA ASN A 655 17.53 2.43 -20.15
C ASN A 655 18.32 2.48 -18.84
N TRP A 656 18.07 3.48 -17.97
CA TRP A 656 18.70 3.53 -16.66
C TRP A 656 18.32 2.32 -15.78
N ARG A 657 17.03 1.96 -15.72
CA ARG A 657 16.58 0.75 -15.01
C ARG A 657 17.24 -0.52 -15.56
N SER A 658 17.47 -0.60 -16.86
CA SER A 658 18.21 -1.73 -17.45
C SER A 658 19.66 -1.77 -16.94
N LEU A 659 20.35 -0.62 -16.82
CA LEU A 659 21.69 -0.58 -16.24
C LEU A 659 21.70 -1.00 -14.77
N VAL A 660 20.80 -0.44 -13.96
CA VAL A 660 20.65 -0.80 -12.53
C VAL A 660 20.40 -2.30 -12.37
N SER A 661 19.56 -2.89 -13.23
CA SER A 661 19.20 -4.32 -13.19
C SER A 661 20.28 -5.27 -13.70
N THR A 662 21.28 -4.80 -14.45
CA THR A 662 22.37 -5.64 -15.00
C THR A 662 23.70 -5.42 -14.29
N TYR A 663 23.99 -4.19 -13.85
CA TYR A 663 25.29 -3.81 -13.30
C TYR A 663 25.22 -3.26 -11.86
N GLY A 664 24.02 -3.02 -11.31
CA GLY A 664 23.84 -2.87 -9.87
C GLY A 664 24.31 -4.11 -9.11
N ALA A 665 24.64 -3.94 -7.83
CA ALA A 665 25.28 -4.93 -6.95
C ALA A 665 24.60 -6.30 -6.95
#